data_AF-A0A944R8Q2-F1
#
_entry.id   AF-A0A944R8Q2-F1
#
_cell.length_a   1.000
_cell.length_b   1.000
_cell.length_c   1.000
_cell.angle_alpha   90.00
_cell.angle_beta   90.00
_cell.angle_gamma   90.00
#
_symmetry.space_group_name_H-M   'P 1'
#
loop_
_entity.id
_entity.type
_entity.pdbx_description
1 polymer ?
#
loop_
_entity_poly.entity_id
_entity_poly.type
_entity_poly.pdbx_seq_one_letter_code
_entity_poly.pdbx_strand_id
1 'polypeptide(L)'
;MSSITFDPDSSWQANFSFEHVKCLIVCRGPIRLETMTVFEELGANFGMLLSEKDSIIYPQTLAPELRALSNRSEQVHHVRDYMGATKEERGQRIEQIINICHEHAYTHLFAGYGFMAEDAEFASRIENADISFVGPNSKVIQQAGSKDEAKELARSLKVSVTPGEDRIAAITLLSKAGDSPAEYFQKLVKKHNLSLPQNWQSGAPLDQAISLLQASLEKQVDLFTIAELQQETVRQVETLWRESPGKRIRLKHVGGGGGKGQRVITAVDEVEEAVMSVLIESKATGVGDNKNFLIELNIEDTRHNEIQLLGNGEWCIELGGRDCSLQMHEQKLLEVSLTEEMLAAAAVEYEASGKKTQAEVLRTDAKILKSMCKQAEEFGKALQLDSVSTFECIVEQDAHYFMEVNTRIQVEHRVTEMAYRLRFRNPDDPEDTFTVDSLVAAMLLINCYGKQLPRPERLPRYLAGIEARLNATNPALKPHAGGIIRAWSAPGEHEIRDDQGIGISNPDTGLLQLYNLAGAYDSNVALSITHGVSRRESFEKLAENLRCMEVRGHDLHLNVDFHYGLLHWLLGNDPMLKPNTRFVSAYLALAGKIKRICDQVNLEVAWKIQLGNVQKKYGKAGLIISEQKLTLLLRPLKKLFSRTHLLMGWLAFQNSNNEGNNPSAKQNPVLILRDLYHFLRLDQHPGIPPSEQIWVNDQQILETAADFYSDLAHNFGQAEMSWSELTAMLNAKKAPAAFLQDEKPQFWERILAAHKGHQLALELLRFPEIIAEKAGFYEFRGNDKLEVEIPPEFSAPELAEELTAELAPQPPASGNEILAWTGGTFYSRETPEAEEYVSEGQHIEEGDVLGLLEVMKMFNQIRAEFPGTIRKICVEAGSGIIVSRGQSLFLIDPDVPPVTVTEEEIFKKQQEQTTAIMQNIYPAN
;
A
#
# COMPACT_ATOMS: atom_id res chain seq x y z
N MET A 1 -11.84 10.87 -20.23
CA MET A 1 -12.65 12.09 -19.98
C MET A 1 -11.70 13.27 -20.14
N SER A 2 -12.14 14.41 -20.68
CA SER A 2 -11.25 15.56 -20.91
C SER A 2 -10.68 16.10 -19.60
N SER A 3 -9.37 16.35 -19.54
CA SER A 3 -8.70 16.86 -18.33
C SER A 3 -9.16 18.27 -17.92
N ILE A 4 -9.42 19.14 -18.90
CA ILE A 4 -10.09 20.44 -18.75
C ILE A 4 -11.22 20.50 -19.78
N THR A 5 -12.36 21.08 -19.41
CA THR A 5 -13.48 21.29 -20.35
C THR A 5 -13.70 22.78 -20.53
N PHE A 6 -13.19 23.32 -21.64
CA PHE A 6 -13.44 24.70 -22.06
C PHE A 6 -14.66 24.79 -22.97
N ASP A 7 -15.40 25.89 -22.84
CA ASP A 7 -16.42 26.33 -23.79
C ASP A 7 -15.72 27.00 -25.00
N PRO A 8 -15.82 26.43 -26.21
CA PRO A 8 -15.17 26.98 -27.40
C PRO A 8 -15.71 28.36 -27.81
N ASP A 9 -16.90 28.75 -27.34
CA ASP A 9 -17.50 30.04 -27.64
C ASP A 9 -17.12 31.14 -26.62
N SER A 10 -16.42 30.77 -25.52
CA SER A 10 -16.00 31.72 -24.49
C SER A 10 -14.70 32.45 -24.84
N SER A 11 -14.80 33.78 -24.95
CA SER A 11 -13.64 34.65 -25.18
C SER A 11 -12.65 34.73 -24.00
N TRP A 12 -13.12 34.48 -22.77
CA TRP A 12 -12.24 34.43 -21.60
C TRP A 12 -11.46 33.11 -21.59
N GLN A 13 -12.15 32.00 -21.79
CA GLN A 13 -11.55 30.67 -21.76
C GLN A 13 -10.56 30.46 -22.91
N ALA A 14 -10.82 31.08 -24.07
CA ALA A 14 -9.91 31.09 -25.21
C ALA A 14 -8.52 31.69 -24.92
N ASN A 15 -8.34 32.42 -23.80
CA ASN A 15 -7.03 32.95 -23.39
C ASN A 15 -6.13 31.89 -22.74
N PHE A 16 -6.68 30.72 -22.38
CA PHE A 16 -5.94 29.62 -21.78
C PHE A 16 -5.57 28.59 -22.85
N SER A 17 -4.37 28.68 -23.40
CA SER A 17 -3.85 27.77 -24.44
C SER A 17 -2.47 27.25 -24.08
N PHE A 18 -2.24 25.96 -24.24
CA PHE A 18 -0.97 25.33 -23.85
C PHE A 18 -0.05 25.01 -25.05
N GLU A 19 -0.38 25.48 -26.27
CA GLU A 19 0.43 25.22 -27.48
C GLU A 19 1.88 25.76 -27.37
N HIS A 20 2.07 26.80 -26.55
CA HIS A 20 3.37 27.41 -26.28
C HIS A 20 4.23 26.58 -25.29
N VAL A 21 3.64 25.60 -24.62
CA VAL A 21 4.32 24.73 -23.65
C VAL A 21 5.09 23.66 -24.40
N LYS A 22 6.39 23.56 -24.12
CA LYS A 22 7.24 22.43 -24.48
C LYS A 22 7.89 21.91 -23.20
N CYS A 23 7.36 20.83 -22.64
CA CYS A 23 7.75 20.34 -21.32
C CYS A 23 8.69 19.12 -21.38
N LEU A 24 9.77 19.14 -20.61
CA LEU A 24 10.58 17.95 -20.36
C LEU A 24 10.05 17.22 -19.12
N ILE A 25 9.62 15.97 -19.30
CA ILE A 25 9.12 15.12 -18.21
C ILE A 25 10.28 14.31 -17.61
N VAL A 26 10.60 14.58 -16.35
CA VAL A 26 11.74 14.03 -15.59
C VAL A 26 11.22 13.09 -14.50
N CYS A 27 10.45 12.10 -14.90
CA CYS A 27 9.96 11.04 -14.02
C CYS A 27 9.81 9.71 -14.79
N ARG A 28 9.31 8.69 -14.10
CA ARG A 28 8.92 7.41 -14.69
C ARG A 28 7.66 6.91 -14.02
N GLY A 29 7.08 5.86 -14.58
CA GLY A 29 5.97 5.19 -13.95
C GLY A 29 4.61 5.72 -14.39
N PRO A 30 3.54 5.44 -13.64
CA PRO A 30 2.17 5.72 -14.07
C PRO A 30 1.96 7.22 -14.34
N ILE A 31 2.55 8.07 -13.50
CA ILE A 31 2.49 9.53 -13.62
C ILE A 31 3.10 10.07 -14.92
N ARG A 32 4.10 9.39 -15.50
CA ARG A 32 4.72 9.84 -16.75
C ARG A 32 3.73 9.68 -17.90
N LEU A 33 3.12 8.49 -18.03
CA LEU A 33 2.14 8.23 -19.09
C LEU A 33 0.92 9.14 -18.93
N GLU A 34 0.42 9.28 -17.70
CA GLU A 34 -0.66 10.23 -17.41
C GLU A 34 -0.31 11.64 -17.88
N THR A 35 0.87 12.15 -17.50
CA THR A 35 1.29 13.51 -17.88
C THR A 35 1.38 13.68 -19.39
N MET A 36 1.91 12.67 -20.09
CA MET A 36 1.95 12.67 -21.55
C MET A 36 0.53 12.77 -22.15
N THR A 37 -0.42 11.98 -21.65
CA THR A 37 -1.83 12.01 -22.10
C THR A 37 -2.47 13.36 -21.80
N VAL A 38 -2.33 13.89 -20.58
CA VAL A 38 -2.91 15.17 -20.17
C VAL A 38 -2.32 16.32 -21.01
N PHE A 39 -1.01 16.33 -21.26
CA PHE A 39 -0.38 17.39 -22.05
C PHE A 39 -0.78 17.31 -23.51
N GLU A 40 -0.91 16.12 -24.08
CA GLU A 40 -1.44 15.93 -25.44
C GLU A 40 -2.89 16.44 -25.55
N GLU A 41 -3.76 16.12 -24.60
CA GLU A 41 -5.14 16.61 -24.54
C GLU A 41 -5.21 18.16 -24.49
N LEU A 42 -4.27 18.78 -23.80
CA LEU A 42 -4.18 20.24 -23.66
C LEU A 42 -3.50 20.94 -24.86
N GLY A 43 -2.94 20.18 -25.81
CA GLY A 43 -2.20 20.71 -26.96
C GLY A 43 -0.76 21.12 -26.64
N ALA A 44 -0.23 20.75 -25.47
CA ALA A 44 1.16 21.00 -25.09
C ALA A 44 2.11 20.00 -25.76
N ASN A 45 3.32 20.46 -26.08
CA ASN A 45 4.39 19.60 -26.56
C ASN A 45 5.20 19.05 -25.37
N PHE A 46 5.74 17.85 -25.52
CA PHE A 46 6.59 17.26 -24.47
C PHE A 46 7.67 16.33 -25.02
N GLY A 47 8.67 16.11 -24.18
CA GLY A 47 9.59 14.97 -24.27
C GLY A 47 9.83 14.39 -22.90
N MET A 48 10.65 13.36 -22.83
CA MET A 48 10.89 12.60 -21.62
C MET A 48 12.37 12.31 -21.42
N LEU A 49 12.76 12.25 -20.15
CA LEU A 49 14.05 11.73 -19.74
C LEU A 49 13.95 10.21 -19.54
N LEU A 50 14.90 9.47 -20.11
CA LEU A 50 14.95 8.01 -20.03
C LEU A 50 16.28 7.56 -19.42
N SER A 51 16.21 6.92 -18.25
CA SER A 51 17.39 6.30 -17.65
C SER A 51 17.85 5.08 -18.48
N GLU A 52 19.16 4.83 -18.51
CA GLU A 52 19.73 3.59 -19.06
C GLU A 52 19.12 2.32 -18.44
N LYS A 53 18.74 2.38 -17.14
CA LYS A 53 18.04 1.30 -16.43
C LYS A 53 16.64 1.01 -16.98
N ASP A 54 15.97 2.00 -17.60
CA ASP A 54 14.68 1.86 -18.28
C ASP A 54 14.81 1.69 -19.81
N SER A 55 16.03 1.50 -20.32
CA SER A 55 16.30 1.59 -21.76
C SER A 55 17.00 0.38 -22.36
N ILE A 56 18.24 0.13 -21.98
CA ILE A 56 19.12 -0.81 -22.69
C ILE A 56 19.86 -1.78 -21.78
N ILE A 57 19.90 -1.51 -20.46
CA ILE A 57 20.67 -2.32 -19.52
C ILE A 57 20.00 -3.67 -19.28
N TYR A 58 18.67 -3.73 -19.17
CA TYR A 58 17.97 -4.97 -18.86
C TYR A 58 17.13 -5.46 -20.05
N PRO A 59 17.23 -6.75 -20.42
CA PRO A 59 16.39 -7.32 -21.46
C PRO A 59 14.89 -7.25 -21.12
N GLN A 60 14.08 -6.83 -22.08
CA GLN A 60 12.61 -6.75 -21.98
C GLN A 60 12.10 -5.81 -20.86
N THR A 61 12.89 -4.83 -20.42
CA THR A 61 12.46 -3.82 -19.42
C THR A 61 12.30 -2.41 -20.01
N LEU A 62 12.27 -2.29 -21.33
CA LEU A 62 12.17 -1.01 -22.02
C LEU A 62 10.90 -0.28 -21.54
N ALA A 63 11.05 1.00 -21.15
CA ALA A 63 9.95 1.87 -20.73
C ALA A 63 8.73 1.73 -21.68
N PRO A 64 7.60 1.19 -21.21
CA PRO A 64 6.46 0.91 -22.07
C PRO A 64 5.82 2.17 -22.67
N GLU A 65 5.93 3.31 -22.01
CA GLU A 65 5.42 4.61 -22.47
C GLU A 65 6.07 5.06 -23.78
N LEU A 66 7.25 4.55 -24.13
CA LEU A 66 7.87 4.80 -25.44
C LEU A 66 6.97 4.36 -26.60
N ARG A 67 6.05 3.42 -26.37
CA ARG A 67 5.05 2.96 -27.34
C ARG A 67 4.04 4.07 -27.70
N ALA A 68 3.81 5.01 -26.80
CA ALA A 68 2.92 6.16 -27.03
C ALA A 68 3.60 7.31 -27.79
N LEU A 69 4.92 7.28 -27.99
CA LEU A 69 5.67 8.33 -28.69
C LEU A 69 5.84 8.04 -30.18
N SER A 70 5.51 9.04 -31.00
CA SER A 70 5.66 9.00 -32.46
C SER A 70 7.04 9.46 -32.94
N ASN A 71 7.67 10.45 -32.28
CA ASN A 71 9.00 10.98 -32.65
C ASN A 71 10.05 10.77 -31.55
N ARG A 72 10.45 9.51 -31.34
CA ARG A 72 11.39 9.14 -30.27
C ARG A 72 12.75 9.82 -30.39
N SER A 73 13.24 10.10 -31.61
CA SER A 73 14.53 10.75 -31.82
C SER A 73 14.59 12.19 -31.31
N GLU A 74 13.47 12.89 -31.27
CA GLU A 74 13.40 14.27 -30.75
C GLU A 74 12.87 14.34 -29.32
N GLN A 75 12.06 13.37 -28.91
CA GLN A 75 11.33 13.42 -27.64
C GLN A 75 11.99 12.63 -26.51
N VAL A 76 12.95 11.75 -26.78
CA VAL A 76 13.53 10.84 -25.76
C VAL A 76 14.99 11.18 -25.52
N HIS A 77 15.31 11.56 -24.28
CA HIS A 77 16.64 11.99 -23.87
C HIS A 77 17.24 11.00 -22.89
N HIS A 78 18.32 10.34 -23.30
CA HIS A 78 18.95 9.29 -22.49
C HIS A 78 19.90 9.85 -21.46
N VAL A 79 19.82 9.29 -20.25
CA VAL A 79 20.69 9.65 -19.13
C VAL A 79 21.07 8.39 -18.36
N ARG A 80 22.22 8.36 -17.68
CA ARG A 80 22.65 7.18 -16.89
C ARG A 80 21.60 6.78 -15.83
N ASP A 81 21.11 7.75 -15.06
CA ASP A 81 20.05 7.60 -14.06
C ASP A 81 19.34 8.95 -13.79
N TYR A 82 18.31 8.96 -12.94
CA TYR A 82 17.49 10.14 -12.70
C TYR A 82 18.05 11.12 -11.64
N MET A 83 19.07 10.77 -10.85
CA MET A 83 19.43 11.53 -9.63
C MET A 83 20.93 11.74 -9.37
N GLY A 84 21.81 10.85 -9.81
CA GLY A 84 23.18 10.71 -9.30
C GLY A 84 23.22 9.99 -7.94
N ALA A 85 24.27 9.19 -7.70
CA ALA A 85 24.43 8.46 -6.45
C ALA A 85 25.07 9.33 -5.35
N THR A 86 25.89 10.31 -5.73
CA THR A 86 26.52 11.29 -4.81
C THR A 86 25.98 12.70 -5.03
N LYS A 87 26.32 13.63 -4.13
CA LYS A 87 25.97 15.05 -4.27
C LYS A 87 26.58 15.66 -5.53
N GLU A 88 27.83 15.31 -5.84
CA GLU A 88 28.53 15.75 -7.05
C GLU A 88 27.88 15.18 -8.31
N GLU A 89 27.57 13.88 -8.33
CA GLU A 89 26.87 13.25 -9.45
C GLU A 89 25.47 13.83 -9.64
N ARG A 90 24.78 14.20 -8.54
CA ARG A 90 23.49 14.91 -8.61
C ARG A 90 23.64 16.28 -9.25
N GLY A 91 24.61 17.08 -8.80
CA GLY A 91 24.89 18.37 -9.43
C GLY A 91 25.15 18.23 -10.93
N GLN A 92 25.97 17.26 -11.34
CA GLN A 92 26.21 16.94 -12.75
C GLN A 92 24.93 16.50 -13.48
N ARG A 93 24.05 15.75 -12.80
CA ARG A 93 22.76 15.33 -13.37
C ARG A 93 21.85 16.51 -13.66
N ILE A 94 21.75 17.43 -12.72
CA ILE A 94 20.91 18.61 -12.86
C ILE A 94 21.40 19.47 -14.02
N GLU A 95 22.72 19.70 -14.12
CA GLU A 95 23.32 20.41 -15.26
C GLU A 95 23.08 19.68 -16.60
N GLN A 96 23.16 18.35 -16.62
CA GLN A 96 22.84 17.56 -17.81
C GLN A 96 21.39 17.78 -18.26
N ILE A 97 20.44 17.78 -17.32
CA ILE A 97 19.01 18.00 -17.60
C ILE A 97 18.78 19.42 -18.13
N ILE A 98 19.41 20.44 -17.53
CA ILE A 98 19.33 21.83 -17.99
C ILE A 98 19.88 21.98 -19.41
N ASN A 99 21.02 21.35 -19.71
CA ASN A 99 21.59 21.37 -21.05
C ASN A 99 20.63 20.74 -22.08
N ILE A 100 19.99 19.61 -21.75
CA ILE A 100 18.97 18.99 -22.59
C ILE A 100 17.80 19.96 -22.82
N CYS A 101 17.34 20.65 -21.76
CA CYS A 101 16.29 21.65 -21.87
C CYS A 101 16.65 22.74 -22.88
N HIS A 102 17.85 23.31 -22.78
CA HIS A 102 18.29 24.37 -23.70
C HIS A 102 18.53 23.88 -25.12
N GLU A 103 19.21 22.74 -25.31
CA GLU A 103 19.51 22.16 -26.62
C GLU A 103 18.24 21.86 -27.43
N HIS A 104 17.18 21.43 -26.74
CA HIS A 104 15.90 21.08 -27.36
C HIS A 104 14.81 22.14 -27.16
N ALA A 105 15.15 23.32 -26.62
CA ALA A 105 14.23 24.43 -26.38
C ALA A 105 12.98 24.04 -25.56
N TYR A 106 13.14 23.19 -24.55
CA TYR A 106 12.09 22.96 -23.55
C TYR A 106 11.88 24.22 -22.72
N THR A 107 10.63 24.66 -22.61
CA THR A 107 10.22 25.84 -21.85
C THR A 107 9.77 25.50 -20.43
N HIS A 108 9.38 24.25 -20.21
CA HIS A 108 8.84 23.76 -18.94
C HIS A 108 9.52 22.45 -18.53
N LEU A 109 9.48 22.13 -17.24
CA LEU A 109 9.95 20.86 -16.68
C LEU A 109 8.95 20.32 -15.67
N PHE A 110 8.59 19.05 -15.78
CA PHE A 110 7.70 18.36 -14.85
C PHE A 110 8.41 17.16 -14.22
N ALA A 111 8.47 17.10 -12.89
CA ALA A 111 9.18 16.06 -12.15
C ALA A 111 8.26 14.98 -11.52
N GLY A 112 6.93 15.15 -11.60
CA GLY A 112 5.97 14.20 -11.01
C GLY A 112 6.18 13.97 -9.52
N TYR A 113 6.38 12.71 -9.12
CA TYR A 113 6.70 12.32 -7.75
C TYR A 113 7.96 11.46 -7.64
N GLY A 114 8.56 11.46 -6.45
CA GLY A 114 9.84 10.81 -6.20
C GLY A 114 11.01 11.53 -6.87
N PHE A 115 12.16 10.86 -6.92
CA PHE A 115 13.41 11.40 -7.47
C PHE A 115 13.78 12.78 -6.90
N MET A 116 13.73 13.83 -7.72
CA MET A 116 14.09 15.21 -7.36
C MET A 116 12.86 16.13 -7.29
N ALA A 117 11.63 15.60 -7.31
CA ALA A 117 10.40 16.40 -7.33
C ALA A 117 10.22 17.33 -6.10
N GLU A 118 10.87 16.99 -4.97
CA GLU A 118 10.89 17.80 -3.73
C GLU A 118 12.30 18.33 -3.43
N ASP A 119 13.22 18.32 -4.40
CA ASP A 119 14.58 18.86 -4.21
C ASP A 119 14.60 20.36 -4.51
N ALA A 120 14.73 21.19 -3.46
CA ALA A 120 14.75 22.64 -3.60
C ALA A 120 15.94 23.16 -4.41
N GLU A 121 17.10 22.49 -4.37
CA GLU A 121 18.25 22.86 -5.19
C GLU A 121 17.96 22.57 -6.67
N PHE A 122 17.34 21.43 -6.97
CA PHE A 122 16.90 21.10 -8.32
C PHE A 122 15.93 22.15 -8.87
N ALA A 123 14.82 22.41 -8.17
CA ALA A 123 13.84 23.41 -8.60
C ALA A 123 14.48 24.79 -8.80
N SER A 124 15.34 25.23 -7.87
CA SER A 124 16.01 26.52 -7.97
C SER A 124 16.95 26.61 -9.17
N ARG A 125 17.69 25.54 -9.50
CA ARG A 125 18.57 25.52 -10.68
C ARG A 125 17.77 25.55 -11.99
N ILE A 126 16.62 24.87 -12.04
CA ILE A 126 15.72 24.93 -13.20
C ILE A 126 15.16 26.34 -13.37
N GLU A 127 14.67 26.97 -12.29
CA GLU A 127 14.16 28.34 -12.29
C GLU A 127 15.23 29.36 -12.73
N ASN A 128 16.47 29.22 -12.24
CA ASN A 128 17.60 30.09 -12.60
C ASN A 128 18.09 29.88 -14.05
N ALA A 129 17.70 28.79 -14.70
CA ALA A 129 17.99 28.48 -16.09
C ALA A 129 16.86 28.92 -17.04
N ASP A 130 15.97 29.82 -16.60
CA ASP A 130 14.82 30.32 -17.39
C ASP A 130 13.88 29.22 -17.90
N ILE A 131 13.77 28.10 -17.18
CA ILE A 131 12.84 27.00 -17.45
C ILE A 131 11.76 27.00 -16.37
N SER A 132 10.49 26.94 -16.76
CA SER A 132 9.38 26.92 -15.80
C SER A 132 9.25 25.54 -15.14
N PHE A 133 9.37 25.47 -13.82
CA PHE A 133 9.15 24.24 -13.07
C PHE A 133 7.66 24.03 -12.78
N VAL A 134 7.07 22.98 -13.35
CA VAL A 134 5.65 22.63 -13.16
C VAL A 134 5.49 21.87 -11.85
N GLY A 135 5.45 22.64 -10.76
CA GLY A 135 5.34 22.20 -9.37
C GLY A 135 5.45 23.41 -8.44
N PRO A 136 5.47 23.22 -7.11
CA PRO A 136 5.76 24.32 -6.20
C PRO A 136 7.15 24.91 -6.45
N ASN A 137 7.31 26.23 -6.28
CA ASN A 137 8.61 26.86 -6.48
C ASN A 137 9.65 26.45 -5.42
N SER A 138 10.93 26.70 -5.72
CA SER A 138 12.05 26.32 -4.86
C SER A 138 11.96 26.84 -3.42
N LYS A 139 11.41 28.06 -3.22
CA LYS A 139 11.20 28.64 -1.89
C LYS A 139 10.13 27.87 -1.10
N VAL A 140 9.02 27.50 -1.75
CA VAL A 140 7.94 26.71 -1.13
C VAL A 140 8.46 25.32 -0.75
N ILE A 141 9.21 24.66 -1.65
CA ILE A 141 9.82 23.36 -1.38
C ILE A 141 10.78 23.44 -0.18
N GLN A 142 11.64 24.48 -0.13
CA GLN A 142 12.58 24.65 0.98
C GLN A 142 11.87 24.84 2.33
N GLN A 143 10.88 25.73 2.38
CA GLN A 143 10.14 26.06 3.61
C GLN A 143 9.33 24.87 4.15
N ALA A 144 8.82 24.01 3.26
CA ALA A 144 8.06 22.82 3.65
C ALA A 144 8.95 21.60 3.95
N GLY A 145 10.10 21.47 3.29
CA GLY A 145 10.98 20.29 3.39
C GLY A 145 11.80 20.23 4.69
N SER A 146 12.05 21.37 5.34
CA SER A 146 12.62 21.41 6.68
C SER A 146 11.52 21.11 7.71
N LYS A 147 11.57 19.94 8.35
CA LYS A 147 10.55 19.51 9.32
C LYS A 147 10.39 20.46 10.50
N ASP A 148 11.50 21.04 10.94
CA ASP A 148 11.55 22.07 11.98
C ASP A 148 10.90 23.38 11.50
N GLU A 149 11.23 23.90 10.31
CA GLU A 149 10.58 25.11 9.77
C GLU A 149 9.08 24.90 9.51
N ALA A 150 8.69 23.75 8.95
CA ALA A 150 7.30 23.40 8.70
C ALA A 150 6.50 23.29 10.02
N LYS A 151 7.08 22.71 11.07
CA LYS A 151 6.43 22.63 12.39
C LYS A 151 6.38 23.96 13.12
N GLU A 152 7.40 24.81 12.96
CA GLU A 152 7.36 26.17 13.46
C GLU A 152 6.21 26.97 12.81
N LEU A 153 6.09 26.89 11.48
CA LEU A 153 4.98 27.48 10.74
C LEU A 153 3.64 26.94 11.23
N ALA A 154 3.52 25.61 11.38
CA ALA A 154 2.31 24.96 11.91
C ALA A 154 1.93 25.53 13.30
N ARG A 155 2.88 25.60 14.24
CA ARG A 155 2.62 26.16 15.57
C ARG A 155 2.22 27.63 15.52
N SER A 156 2.85 28.43 14.64
CA SER A 156 2.51 29.85 14.47
C SER A 156 1.05 30.05 14.01
N LEU A 157 0.54 29.09 13.25
CA LEU A 157 -0.84 29.06 12.74
C LEU A 157 -1.81 28.34 13.68
N LYS A 158 -1.34 27.84 14.83
CA LYS A 158 -2.11 27.00 15.77
C LYS A 158 -2.65 25.72 15.12
N VAL A 159 -1.95 25.22 14.10
CA VAL A 159 -2.13 23.87 13.57
C VAL A 159 -1.68 22.90 14.65
N SER A 160 -2.46 21.83 14.86
CA SER A 160 -2.13 20.82 15.85
C SER A 160 -0.88 20.06 15.42
N VAL A 161 0.15 19.99 16.25
CA VAL A 161 1.38 19.22 16.02
C VAL A 161 1.57 18.22 17.15
N THR A 162 2.27 17.11 16.90
CA THR A 162 2.60 16.15 17.96
C THR A 162 3.33 16.86 19.09
N PRO A 163 2.90 16.70 20.36
CA PRO A 163 3.59 17.30 21.49
C PRO A 163 5.06 16.83 21.53
N GLY A 164 5.97 17.77 21.70
CA GLY A 164 7.39 17.50 21.56
C GLY A 164 8.24 18.74 21.31
N GLU A 165 9.53 18.51 21.09
CA GLU A 165 10.56 19.53 20.82
C GLU A 165 11.36 19.15 19.57
N ASP A 166 11.54 20.10 18.66
CA ASP A 166 12.14 19.95 17.34
C ASP A 166 13.43 20.77 17.17
N ARG A 167 13.83 21.51 18.20
CA ARG A 167 15.00 22.40 18.20
C ARG A 167 16.04 21.95 19.21
N ILE A 168 16.18 20.64 19.42
CA ILE A 168 17.07 20.09 20.46
C ILE A 168 18.53 20.56 20.31
N ALA A 169 19.01 20.71 19.08
CA ALA A 169 20.36 21.24 18.82
C ALA A 169 20.50 22.70 19.29
N ALA A 170 19.49 23.54 19.02
CA ALA A 170 19.49 24.94 19.42
C ALA A 170 19.38 25.09 20.95
N ILE A 171 18.56 24.25 21.60
CA ILE A 171 18.46 24.20 23.06
C ILE A 171 19.77 23.73 23.68
N THR A 172 20.43 22.73 23.11
CA THR A 172 21.75 22.26 23.56
C THR A 172 22.78 23.39 23.51
N LEU A 173 22.81 24.14 22.41
CA LEU A 173 23.71 25.28 22.26
C LEU A 173 23.39 26.40 23.26
N LEU A 174 22.10 26.66 23.52
CA LEU A 174 21.65 27.67 24.48
C LEU A 174 21.98 27.26 25.92
N SER A 175 21.73 26.00 26.31
CA SER A 175 22.10 25.43 27.60
C SER A 175 23.62 25.55 27.85
N LYS A 176 24.44 25.31 26.82
CA LYS A 176 25.89 25.48 26.89
C LYS A 176 26.33 26.94 27.08
N ALA A 177 25.55 27.88 26.55
CA ALA A 177 25.83 29.30 26.65
C ALA A 177 25.55 29.87 28.06
N GLY A 178 24.75 29.17 28.86
CA GLY A 178 24.43 29.55 30.24
C GLY A 178 23.71 30.91 30.34
N ASP A 179 24.01 31.67 31.39
CA ASP A 179 23.33 32.94 31.70
C ASP A 179 23.69 34.12 30.77
N SER A 180 24.63 33.94 29.84
CA SER A 180 25.06 35.02 28.92
C SER A 180 25.14 34.58 27.45
N PRO A 181 24.01 34.20 26.81
CA PRO A 181 23.99 33.68 25.45
C PRO A 181 24.59 34.63 24.41
N ALA A 182 24.27 35.93 24.49
CA ALA A 182 24.72 36.92 23.52
C ALA A 182 26.25 37.02 23.46
N GLU A 183 26.93 37.04 24.60
CA GLU A 183 28.41 37.10 24.65
C GLU A 183 29.04 35.80 24.16
N TYR A 184 28.45 34.65 24.53
CA TYR A 184 28.92 33.34 24.11
C TYR A 184 28.78 33.15 22.60
N PHE A 185 27.63 33.50 22.02
CA PHE A 185 27.38 33.43 20.58
C PHE A 185 28.32 34.35 19.80
N GLN A 186 28.56 35.59 20.26
CA GLN A 186 29.54 36.46 19.62
C GLN A 186 30.97 35.89 19.63
N LYS A 187 31.36 35.17 20.70
CA LYS A 187 32.65 34.47 20.76
C LYS A 187 32.70 33.33 19.73
N LEU A 188 31.63 32.55 19.58
CA LEU A 188 31.55 31.47 18.58
C LEU A 188 31.63 32.01 17.15
N VAL A 189 30.87 33.06 16.84
CA VAL A 189 30.89 33.71 15.52
C VAL A 189 32.30 34.16 15.16
N LYS A 190 33.02 34.79 16.10
CA LYS A 190 34.43 35.20 15.88
C LYS A 190 35.37 34.02 15.77
N LYS A 191 35.22 33.00 16.61
CA LYS A 191 36.10 31.82 16.66
C LYS A 191 36.03 31.00 15.38
N HIS A 192 34.83 30.81 14.84
CA HIS A 192 34.57 29.96 13.68
C HIS A 192 34.36 30.75 12.37
N ASN A 193 34.44 32.09 12.43
CA ASN A 193 34.23 32.97 11.30
C ASN A 193 32.90 32.70 10.57
N LEU A 194 31.82 32.65 11.35
CA LEU A 194 30.47 32.33 10.86
C LEU A 194 29.87 33.54 10.14
N SER A 195 29.28 33.31 8.97
CA SER A 195 28.51 34.31 8.24
C SER A 195 27.05 34.25 8.70
N LEU A 196 26.49 35.38 9.16
CA LEU A 196 25.13 35.43 9.67
C LEU A 196 24.31 36.56 9.01
N PRO A 197 22.97 36.42 8.93
CA PRO A 197 22.08 37.47 8.44
C PRO A 197 22.23 38.78 9.23
N GLN A 198 22.04 39.95 8.58
CA GLN A 198 22.26 41.25 9.23
C GLN A 198 21.44 41.48 10.52
N ASN A 199 20.29 40.83 10.64
CA ASN A 199 19.35 40.97 11.74
C ASN A 199 19.44 39.83 12.78
N TRP A 200 20.41 38.92 12.70
CA TRP A 200 20.47 37.73 13.57
C TRP A 200 20.43 38.06 15.07
N GLN A 201 20.98 39.21 15.48
CA GLN A 201 21.02 39.64 16.89
C GLN A 201 19.69 40.16 17.44
N SER A 202 18.70 40.42 16.58
CA SER A 202 17.40 40.97 16.98
C SER A 202 16.39 39.91 17.44
N GLY A 203 16.66 38.63 17.18
CA GLY A 203 15.81 37.50 17.59
C GLY A 203 15.98 37.13 19.06
N ALA A 204 15.11 36.25 19.57
CA ALA A 204 15.27 35.66 20.89
C ALA A 204 16.54 34.79 20.95
N PRO A 205 17.10 34.48 22.14
CA PRO A 205 18.31 33.67 22.24
C PRO A 205 18.24 32.30 21.52
N LEU A 206 17.05 31.71 21.43
CA LEU A 206 16.85 30.46 20.69
C LEU A 206 16.96 30.66 19.18
N ASP A 207 16.35 31.71 18.63
CA ASP A 207 16.44 32.06 17.19
C ASP A 207 17.89 32.39 16.79
N GLN A 208 18.62 33.04 17.70
CA GLN A 208 20.06 33.29 17.55
C GLN A 208 20.83 31.97 17.47
N ALA A 209 20.53 31.00 18.35
CA ALA A 209 21.16 29.70 18.34
C ALA A 209 20.87 28.91 17.05
N ILE A 210 19.64 28.96 16.53
CA ILE A 210 19.25 28.35 15.24
C ILE A 210 20.08 28.96 14.10
N SER A 211 20.15 30.29 14.03
CA SER A 211 20.93 31.01 13.01
C SER A 211 22.41 30.63 13.05
N LEU A 212 22.98 30.50 14.26
CA LEU A 212 24.36 30.06 14.45
C LEU A 212 24.58 28.62 13.98
N LEU A 213 23.63 27.72 14.25
CA LEU A 213 23.71 26.34 13.84
C LEU A 213 23.67 26.23 12.31
N GLN A 214 22.75 26.91 11.64
CA GLN A 214 22.71 26.97 10.17
C GLN A 214 24.06 27.43 9.58
N ALA A 215 24.61 28.53 10.09
CA ALA A 215 25.93 29.01 9.64
C ALA A 215 27.08 28.04 9.97
N SER A 216 26.97 27.26 11.05
CA SER A 216 27.96 26.24 11.40
C SER A 216 27.95 25.04 10.47
N LEU A 217 26.77 24.66 9.94
CA LEU A 217 26.62 23.61 8.94
C LEU A 217 27.31 24.01 7.62
N GLU A 218 27.12 25.26 7.18
CA GLU A 218 27.82 25.80 6.00
C GLU A 218 29.35 25.79 6.17
N LYS A 219 29.82 25.99 7.40
CA LYS A 219 31.24 26.00 7.74
C LYS A 219 31.80 24.63 8.13
N GLN A 220 30.96 23.60 8.21
CA GLN A 220 31.33 22.25 8.61
C GLN A 220 32.04 22.22 9.98
N VAL A 221 31.46 22.89 10.98
CA VAL A 221 31.99 22.93 12.35
C VAL A 221 30.92 22.59 13.38
N ASP A 222 31.29 21.83 14.41
CA ASP A 222 30.41 21.54 15.53
C ASP A 222 30.48 22.63 16.61
N LEU A 223 29.33 23.07 17.10
CA LEU A 223 29.22 24.05 18.20
C LEU A 223 29.01 23.38 19.57
N PHE A 224 28.64 22.10 19.58
CA PHE A 224 28.46 21.25 20.76
C PHE A 224 28.87 19.80 20.44
N THR A 225 29.10 19.01 21.49
CA THR A 225 29.44 17.58 21.39
C THR A 225 28.19 16.70 21.45
N ILE A 226 28.27 15.46 20.94
CA ILE A 226 27.16 14.50 21.03
C ILE A 226 26.79 14.21 22.49
N ALA A 227 27.77 14.17 23.40
CA ALA A 227 27.51 13.98 24.83
C ALA A 227 26.67 15.13 25.44
N GLU A 228 26.94 16.38 25.04
CA GLU A 228 26.13 17.53 25.44
C GLU A 228 24.70 17.44 24.90
N LEU A 229 24.55 16.97 23.65
CA LEU A 229 23.25 16.74 23.01
C LEU A 229 22.45 15.64 23.73
N GLN A 230 23.09 14.52 24.09
CA GLN A 230 22.46 13.42 24.83
C GLN A 230 21.96 13.89 26.20
N GLN A 231 22.77 14.64 26.94
CA GLN A 231 22.38 15.20 28.24
C GLN A 231 21.17 16.14 28.15
N GLU A 232 21.14 17.00 27.13
CA GLU A 232 19.98 17.88 26.92
C GLU A 232 18.75 17.08 26.48
N THR A 233 18.94 16.05 25.65
CA THR A 233 17.85 15.14 25.24
C THR A 233 17.22 14.45 26.45
N VAL A 234 18.02 13.96 27.40
CA VAL A 234 17.52 13.38 28.67
C VAL A 234 16.62 14.39 29.40
N ARG A 235 17.04 15.65 29.54
CA ARG A 235 16.23 16.68 30.22
C ARG A 235 14.90 16.95 29.52
N GLN A 236 14.91 17.01 28.19
CA GLN A 236 13.69 17.24 27.41
C GLN A 236 12.74 16.04 27.51
N VAL A 237 13.27 14.82 27.42
CA VAL A 237 12.54 13.56 27.59
C VAL A 237 11.91 13.47 28.99
N GLU A 238 12.66 13.77 30.06
CA GLU A 238 12.14 13.81 31.43
C GLU A 238 11.04 14.87 31.62
N THR A 239 11.13 15.99 30.91
CA THR A 239 10.11 17.05 30.95
C THR A 239 8.84 16.59 30.25
N LEU A 240 8.96 16.06 29.04
CA LEU A 240 7.85 15.53 28.27
C LEU A 240 7.14 14.38 29.01
N TRP A 241 7.89 13.51 29.70
CA TRP A 241 7.31 12.44 30.52
C TRP A 241 6.59 12.94 31.77
N ARG A 242 7.07 14.01 32.42
CA ARG A 242 6.35 14.61 33.54
C ARG A 242 5.00 15.19 33.09
N GLU A 243 4.94 15.74 31.89
CA GLU A 243 3.72 16.28 31.30
C GLU A 243 2.80 15.19 30.75
N SER A 244 3.36 14.08 30.26
CA SER A 244 2.63 12.94 29.68
C SER A 244 3.09 11.59 30.26
N PRO A 245 2.75 11.27 31.53
CA PRO A 245 3.22 10.06 32.17
C PRO A 245 2.77 8.77 31.47
N GLY A 246 3.68 7.83 31.27
CA GLY A 246 3.40 6.50 30.70
C GLY A 246 3.26 6.45 29.17
N LYS A 247 3.41 7.57 28.46
CA LYS A 247 3.51 7.59 27.00
C LYS A 247 4.93 7.26 26.54
N ARG A 248 5.10 6.59 25.40
CA ARG A 248 6.43 6.37 24.80
C ARG A 248 6.87 7.62 24.03
N ILE A 249 8.17 7.80 23.84
CA ILE A 249 8.73 8.97 23.14
C ILE A 249 9.46 8.49 21.88
N ARG A 250 9.31 9.21 20.78
CA ARG A 250 9.96 8.95 19.51
C ARG A 250 11.01 10.03 19.25
N LEU A 251 12.22 9.60 18.91
CA LEU A 251 13.28 10.42 18.35
C LEU A 251 13.26 10.27 16.83
N LYS A 252 13.27 11.36 16.05
CA LYS A 252 13.29 11.32 14.57
C LYS A 252 14.23 12.37 14.01
N HIS A 253 15.23 11.99 13.22
CA HIS A 253 16.14 12.95 12.61
C HIS A 253 15.41 13.91 11.65
N VAL A 254 15.82 15.20 11.62
CA VAL A 254 15.14 16.22 10.79
C VAL A 254 15.23 15.88 9.29
N GLY A 255 16.35 15.32 8.83
CA GLY A 255 16.56 14.89 7.45
C GLY A 255 16.16 13.43 7.15
N GLY A 256 15.63 12.67 8.12
CA GLY A 256 15.28 11.25 7.93
C GLY A 256 13.93 11.06 7.24
N GLY A 257 13.86 10.29 6.16
CA GLY A 257 12.61 9.95 5.44
C GLY A 257 12.45 8.44 5.23
N GLY A 258 11.21 7.97 5.04
CA GLY A 258 10.91 6.56 4.73
C GLY A 258 11.36 5.57 5.82
N GLY A 259 11.05 5.86 7.08
CA GLY A 259 11.26 4.95 8.20
C GLY A 259 12.64 5.00 8.85
N LYS A 260 13.63 5.61 8.19
CA LYS A 260 15.03 5.62 8.63
C LYS A 260 15.37 6.79 9.57
N GLY A 261 16.26 6.54 10.51
CA GLY A 261 16.76 7.55 11.46
C GLY A 261 15.75 7.92 12.54
N GLN A 262 15.00 6.94 13.07
CA GLN A 262 14.07 7.11 14.18
C GLN A 262 14.17 6.01 15.24
N ARG A 263 13.94 6.34 16.51
CA ARG A 263 13.91 5.37 17.64
C ARG A 263 12.75 5.68 18.57
N VAL A 264 12.10 4.65 19.10
CA VAL A 264 11.08 4.79 20.14
C VAL A 264 11.69 4.32 21.45
N ILE A 265 11.61 5.16 22.47
CA ILE A 265 12.12 4.89 23.82
C ILE A 265 10.98 4.77 24.83
N THR A 266 11.20 3.93 25.83
CA THR A 266 10.26 3.64 26.93
C THR A 266 10.80 4.04 28.30
N ALA A 267 12.13 4.24 28.40
CA ALA A 267 12.80 4.64 29.63
C ALA A 267 13.95 5.64 29.37
N VAL A 268 14.34 6.39 30.40
CA VAL A 268 15.34 7.48 30.29
C VAL A 268 16.75 6.94 29.99
N ASP A 269 17.07 5.75 30.49
CA ASP A 269 18.36 5.08 30.28
C ASP A 269 18.57 4.63 28.83
N GLU A 270 17.52 4.51 28.03
CA GLU A 270 17.60 4.21 26.59
C GLU A 270 17.99 5.42 25.74
N VAL A 271 17.92 6.65 26.27
CA VAL A 271 18.06 7.90 25.50
C VAL A 271 19.44 8.00 24.83
N GLU A 272 20.52 7.70 25.56
CA GLU A 272 21.88 7.87 25.04
C GLU A 272 22.14 6.98 23.82
N GLU A 273 21.75 5.71 23.90
CA GLU A 273 21.88 4.73 22.81
C GLU A 273 20.95 5.07 21.64
N ALA A 274 19.73 5.52 21.92
CA ALA A 274 18.76 5.90 20.90
C ALA A 274 19.24 7.11 20.09
N VAL A 275 19.79 8.15 20.74
CA VAL A 275 20.38 9.32 20.06
C VAL A 275 21.54 8.89 19.16
N MET A 276 22.45 8.06 19.67
CA MET A 276 23.57 7.56 18.87
C MET A 276 23.08 6.78 17.65
N SER A 277 22.12 5.89 17.84
CA SER A 277 21.54 5.08 16.78
C SER A 277 20.89 5.94 15.69
N VAL A 278 20.11 6.96 16.08
CA VAL A 278 19.48 7.92 15.14
C VAL A 278 20.53 8.66 14.33
N LEU A 279 21.60 9.14 14.97
CA LEU A 279 22.66 9.88 14.28
C LEU A 279 23.49 8.98 13.36
N ILE A 280 23.83 7.76 13.78
CA ILE A 280 24.58 6.79 12.96
C ILE A 280 23.77 6.46 11.70
N GLU A 281 22.50 6.10 11.86
CA GLU A 281 21.63 5.71 10.76
C GLU A 281 21.38 6.89 9.78
N SER A 282 21.35 8.11 10.30
CA SER A 282 21.22 9.34 9.51
C SER A 282 22.54 9.87 8.95
N LYS A 283 23.67 9.17 9.18
CA LYS A 283 25.02 9.61 8.81
C LYS A 283 25.36 11.02 9.32
N ALA A 284 24.97 11.31 10.56
CA ALA A 284 25.07 12.63 11.20
C ALA A 284 26.08 12.66 12.37
N THR A 285 26.99 11.69 12.44
CA THR A 285 28.01 11.60 13.51
C THR A 285 29.29 12.36 13.19
N GLY A 286 29.50 12.78 11.93
CA GLY A 286 30.67 13.51 11.47
C GLY A 286 30.69 14.96 11.94
N VAL A 287 31.85 15.61 11.80
CA VAL A 287 32.05 17.01 12.18
C VAL A 287 31.31 17.91 11.21
N GLY A 288 30.47 18.81 11.72
CA GLY A 288 29.70 19.73 10.88
C GLY A 288 28.41 19.15 10.30
N ASP A 289 28.11 17.88 10.57
CA ASP A 289 26.83 17.28 10.22
C ASP A 289 25.70 17.87 11.06
N ASN A 290 24.50 17.95 10.47
CA ASN A 290 23.30 18.37 11.17
C ASN A 290 22.89 17.29 12.18
N LYS A 291 23.05 17.58 13.47
CA LYS A 291 22.72 16.68 14.57
C LYS A 291 21.32 16.93 15.16
N ASN A 292 20.51 17.78 14.53
CA ASN A 292 19.18 18.10 15.04
C ASN A 292 18.20 16.95 14.79
N PHE A 293 17.33 16.67 15.75
CA PHE A 293 16.26 15.68 15.63
C PHE A 293 15.06 16.10 16.48
N LEU A 294 13.90 15.57 16.15
CA LEU A 294 12.63 15.79 16.84
C LEU A 294 12.50 14.80 17.99
N ILE A 295 12.02 15.28 19.14
CA ILE A 295 11.62 14.51 20.32
C ILE A 295 10.10 14.64 20.43
N GLU A 296 9.35 13.57 20.20
CA GLU A 296 7.89 13.63 20.10
C GLU A 296 7.23 12.54 20.93
N LEU A 297 5.98 12.78 21.36
CA LEU A 297 5.15 11.69 21.86
C LEU A 297 4.94 10.66 20.76
N ASN A 298 5.18 9.39 21.09
CA ASN A 298 4.85 8.30 20.18
C ASN A 298 3.33 8.07 20.22
N ILE A 299 2.69 8.32 19.07
CA ILE A 299 1.29 7.98 18.86
C ILE A 299 1.21 6.48 18.51
N GLU A 300 0.36 5.75 19.23
CA GLU A 300 0.31 4.28 19.18
C GLU A 300 -0.63 3.80 18.08
N ASP A 301 -1.85 4.32 18.12
CA ASP A 301 -2.92 4.00 17.19
C ASP A 301 -2.98 5.06 16.10
N THR A 302 -1.96 5.04 15.25
CA THR A 302 -1.86 5.99 14.15
C THR A 302 -2.78 5.59 13.00
N ARG A 303 -3.66 6.52 12.61
CA ARG A 303 -4.20 6.58 11.26
C ARG A 303 -3.45 7.64 10.48
N HIS A 304 -3.15 7.34 9.23
CA HIS A 304 -2.47 8.26 8.33
C HIS A 304 -3.53 8.88 7.42
N ASN A 305 -3.86 10.14 7.67
CA ASN A 305 -4.79 10.90 6.84
C ASN A 305 -4.08 12.10 6.24
N GLU A 306 -4.42 12.44 5.02
CA GLU A 306 -3.76 13.53 4.31
C GLU A 306 -4.75 14.38 3.53
N ILE A 307 -4.49 15.67 3.40
CA ILE A 307 -5.36 16.64 2.73
C ILE A 307 -4.68 17.13 1.45
N GLN A 308 -5.38 16.98 0.33
CA GLN A 308 -4.92 17.55 -0.94
C GLN A 308 -5.08 19.07 -0.92
N LEU A 309 -4.03 19.77 -1.32
CA LEU A 309 -4.02 21.23 -1.50
C LEU A 309 -3.73 21.60 -2.95
N LEU A 310 -4.27 22.75 -3.35
CA LEU A 310 -3.96 23.44 -4.59
C LEU A 310 -3.89 24.94 -4.30
N GLY A 311 -2.84 25.62 -4.75
CA GLY A 311 -2.72 27.07 -4.61
C GLY A 311 -2.04 27.73 -5.79
N ASN A 312 -2.19 29.05 -5.91
CA ASN A 312 -1.58 29.87 -6.97
C ASN A 312 -0.57 30.91 -6.45
N GLY A 313 -0.19 30.81 -5.17
CA GLY A 313 0.66 31.77 -4.45
C GLY A 313 -0.12 32.84 -3.67
N GLU A 314 -1.40 33.07 -3.99
CA GLU A 314 -2.28 34.04 -3.30
C GLU A 314 -3.43 33.37 -2.54
N TRP A 315 -4.12 32.45 -3.21
CA TRP A 315 -5.14 31.60 -2.62
C TRP A 315 -4.67 30.15 -2.54
N CYS A 316 -5.23 29.43 -1.58
CA CYS A 316 -5.10 27.99 -1.44
C CYS A 316 -6.52 27.41 -1.25
N ILE A 317 -6.76 26.21 -1.76
CA ILE A 317 -8.00 25.46 -1.56
C ILE A 317 -7.67 24.01 -1.22
N GLU A 318 -8.40 23.44 -0.28
CA GLU A 318 -8.35 22.02 0.07
C GLU A 318 -9.32 21.17 -0.78
N LEU A 319 -8.94 19.94 -1.09
CA LEU A 319 -9.71 18.99 -1.90
C LEU A 319 -10.04 17.70 -1.12
N GLY A 320 -10.45 17.88 0.13
CA GLY A 320 -10.78 16.82 1.07
C GLY A 320 -9.58 15.95 1.45
N GLY A 321 -9.87 14.89 2.17
CA GLY A 321 -8.87 13.98 2.69
C GLY A 321 -8.74 12.67 1.90
N ARG A 322 -7.64 11.97 2.15
CA ARG A 322 -7.42 10.56 1.84
C ARG A 322 -7.01 9.84 3.12
N ASP A 323 -7.54 8.64 3.33
CA ASP A 323 -7.07 7.73 4.38
C ASP A 323 -6.08 6.74 3.73
N CYS A 324 -4.84 6.82 4.17
CA CYS A 324 -3.69 6.07 3.67
C CYS A 324 -3.15 5.12 4.76
N SER A 325 -3.98 4.79 5.76
CA SER A 325 -3.57 3.97 6.91
C SER A 325 -3.24 2.52 6.55
N LEU A 326 -3.74 2.02 5.41
CA LEU A 326 -3.43 0.69 4.90
C LEU A 326 -2.06 0.69 4.20
N GLN A 327 -1.03 0.49 5.01
CA GLN A 327 0.37 0.52 4.59
C GLN A 327 1.19 -0.58 5.24
N MET A 328 2.35 -0.90 4.65
CA MET A 328 3.34 -1.83 5.18
C MET A 328 4.73 -1.20 5.15
N HIS A 329 5.44 -1.15 6.28
CA HIS A 329 6.74 -0.49 6.41
C HIS A 329 6.76 0.94 5.82
N GLU A 330 5.72 1.74 6.13
CA GLU A 330 5.53 3.10 5.60
C GLU A 330 5.33 3.18 4.07
N GLN A 331 5.02 2.07 3.41
CA GLN A 331 4.60 2.03 2.02
C GLN A 331 3.08 1.87 1.92
N LYS A 332 2.40 2.89 1.42
CA LYS A 332 0.95 2.89 1.18
C LYS A 332 0.58 1.80 0.15
N LEU A 333 -0.48 1.05 0.43
CA LEU A 333 -0.95 -0.07 -0.41
C LEU A 333 -2.34 0.16 -0.99
N LEU A 334 -3.23 0.75 -0.17
CA LEU A 334 -4.62 1.04 -0.51
C LEU A 334 -4.99 2.41 0.05
N GLU A 335 -5.51 3.29 -0.79
CA GLU A 335 -5.86 4.65 -0.44
C GLU A 335 -7.34 4.90 -0.73
N VAL A 336 -8.05 5.48 0.24
CA VAL A 336 -9.49 5.71 0.12
C VAL A 336 -9.83 7.17 0.35
N SER A 337 -10.80 7.68 -0.40
CA SER A 337 -11.26 9.05 -0.23
C SER A 337 -11.90 9.24 1.16
N LEU A 338 -11.63 10.39 1.76
CA LEU A 338 -12.21 10.84 3.02
C LEU A 338 -12.81 12.23 2.82
N THR A 339 -14.12 12.29 2.58
CA THR A 339 -14.86 13.53 2.28
C THR A 339 -15.94 13.81 3.33
N GLU A 340 -16.24 15.08 3.55
CA GLU A 340 -17.34 15.49 4.45
C GLU A 340 -18.68 14.95 3.93
N GLU A 341 -18.89 14.99 2.61
CA GLU A 341 -20.10 14.53 1.94
C GLU A 341 -20.34 13.02 2.15
N MET A 342 -19.29 12.21 2.02
CA MET A 342 -19.38 10.76 2.19
C MET A 342 -19.57 10.36 3.65
N LEU A 343 -18.87 11.00 4.59
CA LEU A 343 -19.06 10.75 6.02
C LEU A 343 -20.48 11.14 6.47
N ALA A 344 -21.00 12.27 5.98
CA ALA A 344 -22.35 12.71 6.26
C ALA A 344 -23.41 11.76 5.68
N ALA A 345 -23.25 11.35 4.41
CA ALA A 345 -24.15 10.40 3.76
C ALA A 345 -24.17 9.05 4.49
N ALA A 346 -23.00 8.51 4.83
CA ALA A 346 -22.87 7.27 5.59
C ALA A 346 -23.47 7.40 7.01
N ALA A 347 -23.27 8.51 7.72
CA ALA A 347 -23.86 8.71 9.04
C ALA A 347 -25.41 8.67 9.01
N VAL A 348 -26.03 9.24 7.97
CA VAL A 348 -27.49 9.20 7.78
C VAL A 348 -27.96 7.77 7.50
N GLU A 349 -27.28 7.05 6.61
CA GLU A 349 -27.58 5.65 6.29
C GLU A 349 -27.47 4.75 7.55
N TYR A 350 -26.44 4.96 8.36
CA TYR A 350 -26.17 4.15 9.56
C TYR A 350 -27.20 4.44 10.64
N GLU A 351 -27.60 5.70 10.82
CA GLU A 351 -28.68 6.03 11.75
C GLU A 351 -30.01 5.41 11.30
N ALA A 352 -30.33 5.48 10.01
CA ALA A 352 -31.55 4.90 9.44
C ALA A 352 -31.61 3.37 9.58
N SER A 353 -30.46 2.69 9.56
CA SER A 353 -30.32 1.25 9.77
C SER A 353 -30.16 0.84 11.25
N GLY A 354 -30.27 1.78 12.20
CA GLY A 354 -30.19 1.51 13.64
C GLY A 354 -28.78 1.44 14.23
N LYS A 355 -27.73 1.64 13.42
CA LYS A 355 -26.31 1.69 13.81
C LYS A 355 -25.92 3.05 14.40
N LYS A 356 -26.57 3.43 15.51
CA LYS A 356 -26.43 4.78 16.11
C LYS A 356 -25.01 5.11 16.59
N THR A 357 -24.28 4.13 17.14
CA THR A 357 -22.91 4.31 17.62
C THR A 357 -21.97 4.65 16.47
N GLN A 358 -22.00 3.84 15.41
CA GLN A 358 -21.24 4.06 14.19
C GLN A 358 -21.59 5.41 13.54
N ALA A 359 -22.88 5.78 13.49
CA ALA A 359 -23.29 7.07 12.95
C ALA A 359 -22.68 8.26 13.72
N GLU A 360 -22.57 8.17 15.04
CA GLU A 360 -21.92 9.21 15.85
C GLU A 360 -20.39 9.25 15.64
N VAL A 361 -19.76 8.10 15.45
CA VAL A 361 -18.35 8.02 15.07
C VAL A 361 -18.11 8.74 13.74
N LEU A 362 -18.94 8.47 12.72
CA LEU A 362 -18.82 9.11 11.41
C LEU A 362 -19.02 10.63 11.46
N ARG A 363 -19.94 11.11 12.31
CA ARG A 363 -20.11 12.56 12.55
C ARG A 363 -18.91 13.17 13.24
N THR A 364 -18.25 12.42 14.13
CA THR A 364 -17.04 12.86 14.80
C THR A 364 -15.87 12.92 13.82
N ASP A 365 -15.68 11.88 13.01
CA ASP A 365 -14.69 11.87 11.92
C ASP A 365 -14.92 13.03 10.94
N ALA A 366 -16.17 13.37 10.62
CA ALA A 366 -16.47 14.52 9.75
C ALA A 366 -16.04 15.87 10.38
N LYS A 367 -16.20 16.03 11.69
CA LYS A 367 -15.73 17.24 12.42
C LYS A 367 -14.21 17.32 12.42
N ILE A 368 -13.53 16.18 12.63
CA ILE A 368 -12.06 16.10 12.59
C ILE A 368 -11.56 16.46 11.20
N LEU A 369 -12.11 15.82 10.15
CA LEU A 369 -11.76 16.10 8.76
C LEU A 369 -11.93 17.59 8.44
N LYS A 370 -13.05 18.19 8.81
CA LYS A 370 -13.30 19.62 8.59
C LYS A 370 -12.25 20.51 9.27
N SER A 371 -11.83 20.15 10.48
CA SER A 371 -10.76 20.85 11.21
C SER A 371 -9.42 20.70 10.50
N MET A 372 -9.09 19.48 10.04
CA MET A 372 -7.89 19.18 9.26
C MET A 372 -7.85 19.97 7.94
N CYS A 373 -8.91 19.90 7.14
CA CYS A 373 -9.06 20.63 5.89
C CYS A 373 -8.84 22.14 6.07
N LYS A 374 -9.46 22.72 7.11
CA LYS A 374 -9.29 24.14 7.44
C LYS A 374 -7.83 24.46 7.79
N GLN A 375 -7.21 23.67 8.66
CA GLN A 375 -5.81 23.88 9.05
C GLN A 375 -4.85 23.73 7.87
N ALA A 376 -5.10 22.76 6.98
CA ALA A 376 -4.32 22.54 5.77
C ALA A 376 -4.45 23.72 4.79
N GLU A 377 -5.65 24.27 4.56
CA GLU A 377 -5.85 25.45 3.71
C GLU A 377 -5.16 26.70 4.29
N GLU A 378 -5.26 26.93 5.61
CA GLU A 378 -4.57 28.02 6.30
C GLU A 378 -3.04 27.87 6.20
N PHE A 379 -2.53 26.64 6.35
CA PHE A 379 -1.11 26.33 6.19
C PHE A 379 -0.61 26.57 4.76
N GLY A 380 -1.31 26.02 3.76
CA GLY A 380 -0.94 26.21 2.35
C GLY A 380 -0.96 27.67 1.91
N LYS A 381 -1.91 28.46 2.44
CA LYS A 381 -1.95 29.90 2.20
C LYS A 381 -0.77 30.64 2.84
N ALA A 382 -0.39 30.28 4.07
CA ALA A 382 0.76 30.89 4.74
C ALA A 382 2.09 30.56 4.05
N LEU A 383 2.20 29.35 3.50
CA LEU A 383 3.33 28.90 2.69
C LEU A 383 3.40 29.60 1.32
N GLN A 384 2.34 30.30 0.90
CA GLN A 384 2.18 30.83 -0.46
C GLN A 384 2.29 29.71 -1.51
N LEU A 385 1.63 28.58 -1.24
CA LEU A 385 1.60 27.44 -2.14
C LEU A 385 1.14 27.86 -3.54
N ASP A 386 1.93 27.55 -4.56
CA ASP A 386 1.75 27.95 -5.96
C ASP A 386 1.60 26.76 -6.92
N SER A 387 1.29 25.58 -6.39
CA SER A 387 0.93 24.40 -7.17
C SER A 387 0.13 23.42 -6.30
N VAL A 388 0.18 22.13 -6.63
CA VAL A 388 -0.36 21.07 -5.78
C VAL A 388 0.61 20.75 -4.63
N SER A 389 0.05 20.35 -3.50
CA SER A 389 0.79 19.84 -2.35
C SER A 389 -0.14 18.94 -1.52
N THR A 390 0.42 18.13 -0.64
CA THR A 390 -0.38 17.35 0.32
C THR A 390 0.07 17.60 1.74
N PHE A 391 -0.90 17.86 2.61
CA PHE A 391 -0.72 18.08 4.04
C PHE A 391 -1.03 16.79 4.81
N GLU A 392 -0.02 16.15 5.41
CA GLU A 392 -0.16 14.85 6.08
C GLU A 392 -0.36 15.00 7.59
N CYS A 393 -1.25 14.17 8.15
CA CYS A 393 -1.61 14.13 9.55
C CYS A 393 -1.65 12.71 10.10
N ILE A 394 -1.25 12.57 11.36
CA ILE A 394 -1.65 11.45 12.21
C ILE A 394 -3.00 11.77 12.83
N VAL A 395 -3.92 10.82 12.80
CA VAL A 395 -5.19 10.89 13.53
C VAL A 395 -5.20 9.79 14.59
N GLU A 396 -5.47 10.16 15.84
CA GLU A 396 -5.68 9.26 16.97
C GLU A 396 -6.96 9.71 17.69
N GLN A 397 -7.97 8.83 17.71
CA GLN A 397 -9.27 9.10 18.32
C GLN A 397 -9.90 10.40 17.77
N ASP A 398 -10.10 11.39 18.65
CA ASP A 398 -10.73 12.68 18.35
C ASP A 398 -9.71 13.79 18.03
N ALA A 399 -8.42 13.44 17.92
CA ALA A 399 -7.34 14.38 17.68
C ALA A 399 -6.60 14.09 16.38
N HIS A 400 -6.08 15.15 15.76
CA HIS A 400 -5.18 15.08 14.62
C HIS A 400 -3.91 15.88 14.88
N TYR A 401 -2.81 15.47 14.27
CA TYR A 401 -1.48 16.04 14.44
C TYR A 401 -0.78 16.12 13.08
N PHE A 402 -0.39 17.33 12.69
CA PHE A 402 0.42 17.59 11.51
C PHE A 402 1.75 16.84 11.57
N MET A 403 2.08 16.16 10.48
CA MET A 403 3.34 15.44 10.31
C MET A 403 4.30 16.22 9.41
N GLU A 404 3.90 16.40 8.15
CA GLU A 404 4.73 16.97 7.09
C GLU A 404 3.86 17.44 5.90
N VAL A 405 4.51 18.14 4.97
CA VAL A 405 3.91 18.57 3.72
C VAL A 405 4.73 18.01 2.56
N ASN A 406 4.06 17.32 1.65
CA ASN A 406 4.67 16.84 0.40
C ASN A 406 4.43 17.89 -0.69
N THR A 407 5.46 18.66 -1.07
CA THR A 407 5.38 19.74 -2.07
C THR A 407 5.46 19.22 -3.50
N ARG A 408 4.60 18.26 -3.84
CA ARG A 408 4.46 17.66 -5.17
C ARG A 408 3.11 16.95 -5.28
N ILE A 409 2.80 16.47 -6.48
CA ILE A 409 1.73 15.49 -6.66
C ILE A 409 2.10 14.17 -5.96
N GLN A 410 1.09 13.42 -5.51
CA GLN A 410 1.27 12.10 -4.90
C GLN A 410 0.70 11.01 -5.80
N VAL A 411 1.01 9.74 -5.52
CA VAL A 411 0.57 8.61 -6.35
C VAL A 411 -0.97 8.54 -6.34
N GLU A 412 -1.51 8.63 -5.13
CA GLU A 412 -2.91 8.54 -4.74
C GLU A 412 -3.77 9.78 -5.08
N HIS A 413 -3.25 10.71 -5.90
CA HIS A 413 -3.97 11.91 -6.30
C HIS A 413 -5.25 11.58 -7.11
N ARG A 414 -5.27 10.42 -7.79
CA ARG A 414 -6.45 9.90 -8.50
C ARG A 414 -7.67 9.73 -7.60
N VAL A 415 -7.45 9.34 -6.34
CA VAL A 415 -8.53 9.23 -5.35
C VAL A 415 -9.24 10.58 -5.15
N THR A 416 -8.47 11.67 -5.13
CA THR A 416 -9.02 13.03 -5.02
C THR A 416 -9.73 13.45 -6.30
N GLU A 417 -9.19 13.13 -7.48
CA GLU A 417 -9.85 13.40 -8.78
C GLU A 417 -11.19 12.66 -8.93
N MET A 418 -11.34 11.50 -8.28
CA MET A 418 -12.63 10.80 -8.21
C MET A 418 -13.60 11.51 -7.25
N ALA A 419 -13.12 12.01 -6.12
CA ALA A 419 -13.96 12.68 -5.13
C ALA A 419 -14.44 14.06 -5.58
N TYR A 420 -13.56 14.85 -6.20
CA TYR A 420 -13.81 16.25 -6.49
C TYR A 420 -13.36 16.67 -7.89
N ARG A 421 -13.97 17.76 -8.37
CA ARG A 421 -13.51 18.58 -9.48
C ARG A 421 -13.48 20.04 -9.11
N LEU A 422 -12.75 20.83 -9.89
CA LEU A 422 -12.63 22.26 -9.70
C LEU A 422 -13.46 23.01 -10.74
N ARG A 423 -14.21 24.03 -10.31
CA ARG A 423 -14.88 24.98 -11.20
C ARG A 423 -14.26 26.36 -11.06
N PHE A 424 -13.75 26.89 -12.16
CA PHE A 424 -13.32 28.28 -12.27
C PHE A 424 -14.44 29.12 -12.88
N ARG A 425 -14.59 30.35 -12.40
CA ARG A 425 -15.60 31.31 -12.88
C ARG A 425 -14.91 32.57 -13.35
N ASN A 426 -15.31 33.10 -14.50
CA ASN A 426 -14.80 34.37 -14.97
C ASN A 426 -15.14 35.48 -13.95
N PRO A 427 -14.15 36.30 -13.50
CA PRO A 427 -14.42 37.42 -12.59
C PRO A 427 -15.39 38.47 -13.14
N ASP A 428 -15.44 38.61 -14.47
CA ASP A 428 -16.27 39.61 -15.16
C ASP A 428 -17.64 39.06 -15.57
N ASP A 429 -17.78 37.74 -15.71
CA ASP A 429 -19.04 37.04 -16.06
C ASP A 429 -19.20 35.71 -15.30
N PRO A 430 -19.90 35.68 -14.15
CA PRO A 430 -19.99 34.48 -13.31
C PRO A 430 -20.64 33.24 -13.96
N GLU A 431 -21.33 33.39 -15.09
CA GLU A 431 -21.93 32.28 -15.86
C GLU A 431 -20.93 31.63 -16.81
N ASP A 432 -19.87 32.36 -17.20
CA ASP A 432 -18.75 31.87 -17.99
C ASP A 432 -17.80 31.07 -17.08
N THR A 433 -17.90 29.74 -17.16
CA THR A 433 -17.21 28.82 -16.25
C THR A 433 -16.59 27.65 -17.00
N PHE A 434 -15.49 27.12 -16.46
CA PHE A 434 -14.88 25.88 -16.93
C PHE A 434 -14.53 24.96 -15.76
N THR A 435 -14.38 23.67 -16.04
CA THR A 435 -14.04 22.67 -15.03
C THR A 435 -12.71 21.99 -15.31
N VAL A 436 -12.01 21.65 -14.23
CA VAL A 436 -10.77 20.88 -14.24
C VAL A 436 -10.98 19.61 -13.43
N ASP A 437 -10.80 18.47 -14.09
CA ASP A 437 -10.99 17.13 -13.51
C ASP A 437 -9.64 16.42 -13.22
N SER A 438 -8.51 16.97 -13.69
CA SER A 438 -7.16 16.45 -13.45
C SER A 438 -6.27 17.43 -12.66
N LEU A 439 -5.59 16.92 -11.64
CA LEU A 439 -4.60 17.66 -10.85
C LEU A 439 -3.33 17.94 -11.65
N VAL A 440 -2.88 17.03 -12.52
CA VAL A 440 -1.77 17.29 -13.45
C VAL A 440 -2.12 18.45 -14.39
N ALA A 441 -3.35 18.50 -14.90
CA ALA A 441 -3.81 19.62 -15.70
C ALA A 441 -3.91 20.92 -14.88
N ALA A 442 -4.38 20.84 -13.63
CA ALA A 442 -4.43 21.98 -12.72
C ALA A 442 -3.03 22.55 -12.43
N MET A 443 -2.01 21.69 -12.27
CA MET A 443 -0.62 22.11 -12.10
C MET A 443 -0.13 22.94 -13.29
N LEU A 444 -0.35 22.47 -14.52
CA LEU A 444 0.06 23.21 -15.72
C LEU A 444 -0.73 24.51 -15.89
N LEU A 445 -2.05 24.46 -15.64
CA LEU A 445 -2.92 25.64 -15.68
C LEU A 445 -2.45 26.73 -14.70
N ILE A 446 -2.13 26.36 -13.46
CA ILE A 446 -1.61 27.32 -12.47
C ILE A 446 -0.21 27.79 -12.82
N ASN A 447 0.67 26.92 -13.30
CA ASN A 447 2.01 27.31 -13.69
C ASN A 447 2.00 28.38 -14.80
N CYS A 448 1.14 28.22 -15.82
CA CYS A 448 1.05 29.18 -16.92
C CYS A 448 0.21 30.42 -16.57
N TYR A 449 -0.89 30.26 -15.80
CA TYR A 449 -1.94 31.28 -15.67
C TYR A 449 -2.34 31.61 -14.24
N GLY A 450 -1.62 31.13 -13.23
CA GLY A 450 -2.00 31.22 -11.81
C GLY A 450 -2.44 32.60 -11.34
N LYS A 451 -1.76 33.66 -11.77
CA LYS A 451 -2.09 35.07 -11.43
C LYS A 451 -3.40 35.58 -12.04
N GLN A 452 -3.86 34.96 -13.12
CA GLN A 452 -5.10 35.33 -13.82
C GLN A 452 -6.30 34.52 -13.32
N LEU A 453 -6.06 33.44 -12.58
CA LEU A 453 -7.08 32.50 -12.15
C LEU A 453 -7.68 32.93 -10.80
N PRO A 454 -9.02 33.11 -10.74
CA PRO A 454 -9.68 33.30 -9.46
C PRO A 454 -9.66 32.00 -8.65
N ARG A 455 -9.90 32.12 -7.33
CA ARG A 455 -10.05 30.95 -6.46
C ARG A 455 -11.19 30.06 -6.98
N PRO A 456 -10.94 28.78 -7.29
CA PRO A 456 -11.98 27.90 -7.81
C PRO A 456 -12.96 27.49 -6.71
N GLU A 457 -14.06 26.90 -7.14
CA GLU A 457 -15.01 26.19 -6.30
C GLU A 457 -14.75 24.68 -6.38
N ARG A 458 -14.61 24.02 -5.23
CA ARG A 458 -14.57 22.56 -5.12
C ARG A 458 -15.97 21.99 -5.27
N LEU A 459 -16.17 21.09 -6.24
CA LEU A 459 -17.45 20.41 -6.48
C LEU A 459 -17.32 18.89 -6.28
N PRO A 460 -18.21 18.24 -5.52
CA PRO A 460 -18.28 16.78 -5.45
C PRO A 460 -18.49 16.15 -6.84
N ARG A 461 -17.74 15.09 -7.14
CA ARG A 461 -17.85 14.32 -8.38
C ARG A 461 -18.43 12.94 -8.12
N TYR A 462 -17.78 12.16 -7.27
CA TYR A 462 -18.30 10.91 -6.71
C TYR A 462 -18.20 10.96 -5.18
N LEU A 463 -19.04 10.20 -4.48
CA LEU A 463 -19.00 10.19 -3.01
C LEU A 463 -17.79 9.42 -2.49
N ALA A 464 -17.36 8.36 -3.18
CA ALA A 464 -16.18 7.60 -2.80
C ALA A 464 -15.27 7.29 -3.99
N GLY A 465 -13.97 7.28 -3.74
CA GLY A 465 -12.92 6.77 -4.61
C GLY A 465 -11.96 5.87 -3.82
N ILE A 466 -11.36 4.91 -4.50
CA ILE A 466 -10.36 3.99 -3.96
C ILE A 466 -9.29 3.70 -5.01
N GLU A 467 -8.05 3.64 -4.56
CA GLU A 467 -6.90 3.23 -5.35
C GLU A 467 -6.23 2.02 -4.69
N ALA A 468 -5.86 1.02 -5.50
CA ALA A 468 -4.99 -0.08 -5.10
C ALA A 468 -3.68 -0.06 -5.89
N ARG A 469 -2.56 -0.14 -5.17
CA ARG A 469 -1.22 -0.28 -5.77
C ARG A 469 -0.93 -1.74 -6.07
N LEU A 470 -0.90 -2.08 -7.35
CA LEU A 470 -0.54 -3.42 -7.82
C LEU A 470 0.98 -3.54 -7.85
N ASN A 471 1.53 -4.17 -6.81
CA ASN A 471 2.96 -4.28 -6.58
C ASN A 471 3.49 -5.67 -6.92
N ALA A 472 4.70 -5.71 -7.50
CA ALA A 472 5.53 -6.88 -7.71
C ALA A 472 6.04 -7.43 -6.36
N THR A 473 5.17 -8.14 -5.65
CA THR A 473 5.42 -8.64 -4.31
C THR A 473 4.87 -10.06 -4.17
N ASN A 474 5.51 -10.85 -3.33
CA ASN A 474 5.07 -12.21 -3.00
C ASN A 474 3.85 -12.19 -2.04
N PRO A 475 3.27 -13.36 -1.67
CA PRO A 475 2.13 -13.39 -0.75
C PRO A 475 2.39 -12.81 0.64
N ALA A 476 3.65 -12.67 1.07
CA ALA A 476 4.04 -12.00 2.31
C ALA A 476 4.26 -10.47 2.13
N LEU A 477 3.89 -9.92 0.97
CA LEU A 477 4.11 -8.54 0.54
C LEU A 477 5.59 -8.10 0.52
N LYS A 478 6.53 -9.05 0.42
CA LYS A 478 7.95 -8.74 0.18
C LYS A 478 8.18 -8.52 -1.33
N PRO A 479 9.00 -7.53 -1.75
CA PRO A 479 9.29 -7.30 -3.17
C PRO A 479 9.82 -8.54 -3.87
N HIS A 480 9.39 -8.73 -5.11
CA HIS A 480 9.72 -9.87 -5.93
C HIS A 480 10.11 -9.42 -7.33
N ALA A 481 11.42 -9.25 -7.57
CA ALA A 481 11.93 -8.96 -8.90
C ALA A 481 12.25 -10.26 -9.66
N GLY A 482 11.88 -10.31 -10.95
CA GLY A 482 12.14 -11.48 -11.82
C GLY A 482 10.95 -11.99 -12.63
N GLY A 483 9.75 -11.41 -12.45
CA GLY A 483 8.56 -11.82 -13.19
C GLY A 483 8.50 -11.25 -14.61
N ILE A 484 8.17 -12.09 -15.60
CA ILE A 484 7.89 -11.63 -16.98
C ILE A 484 6.39 -11.64 -17.21
N ILE A 485 5.79 -10.48 -17.45
CA ILE A 485 4.41 -10.34 -17.90
C ILE A 485 4.32 -10.73 -19.37
N ARG A 486 3.46 -11.71 -19.69
CA ARG A 486 3.20 -12.23 -21.04
C ARG A 486 1.79 -11.95 -21.53
N ALA A 487 0.84 -11.86 -20.61
CA ALA A 487 -0.52 -11.46 -20.91
C ALA A 487 -1.09 -10.72 -19.71
N TRP A 488 -1.90 -9.71 -19.99
CA TRP A 488 -2.66 -8.96 -19.02
C TRP A 488 -4.03 -8.67 -19.65
N SER A 489 -5.11 -8.99 -18.94
CA SER A 489 -6.47 -8.60 -19.36
C SER A 489 -6.57 -7.09 -19.52
N ALA A 490 -7.44 -6.60 -20.40
CA ALA A 490 -7.77 -5.17 -20.47
C ALA A 490 -8.39 -4.67 -19.14
N PRO A 491 -8.42 -3.35 -18.92
CA PRO A 491 -9.18 -2.76 -17.80
C PRO A 491 -10.66 -3.15 -17.85
N GLY A 492 -11.25 -3.41 -16.67
CA GLY A 492 -12.69 -3.64 -16.53
C GLY A 492 -13.53 -2.38 -16.82
N GLU A 493 -14.86 -2.53 -16.93
CA GLU A 493 -15.78 -1.43 -17.27
C GLU A 493 -15.68 -0.23 -16.30
N HIS A 494 -15.42 -0.51 -15.02
CA HIS A 494 -15.35 0.49 -13.96
C HIS A 494 -13.92 0.72 -13.45
N GLU A 495 -12.92 0.20 -14.17
CA GLU A 495 -11.51 0.29 -13.79
C GLU A 495 -10.85 1.46 -14.53
N ILE A 496 -10.30 2.41 -13.77
CA ILE A 496 -9.27 3.30 -14.30
C ILE A 496 -7.94 2.63 -13.94
N ARG A 497 -7.19 2.21 -14.96
CA ARG A 497 -5.90 1.53 -14.77
C ARG A 497 -4.76 2.39 -15.27
N ASP A 498 -3.85 2.76 -14.37
CA ASP A 498 -2.60 3.42 -14.73
C ASP A 498 -1.46 2.39 -14.67
N ASP A 499 -1.19 1.70 -15.79
CA ASP A 499 -0.22 0.60 -15.90
C ASP A 499 1.08 0.96 -16.65
N GLN A 500 1.36 2.25 -16.80
CA GLN A 500 2.56 2.78 -17.47
C GLN A 500 2.67 2.35 -18.94
N GLY A 501 1.61 1.79 -19.53
CA GLY A 501 1.59 1.27 -20.89
C GLY A 501 2.06 -0.19 -21.00
N ILE A 502 2.27 -0.90 -19.87
CA ILE A 502 2.61 -2.32 -19.85
C ILE A 502 1.52 -3.12 -20.56
N GLY A 503 0.25 -2.83 -20.25
CA GLY A 503 -0.94 -3.51 -20.78
C GLY A 503 -1.24 -3.23 -22.25
N ILE A 504 -0.50 -2.33 -22.91
CA ILE A 504 -0.75 -1.97 -24.32
C ILE A 504 -0.26 -3.10 -25.23
N SER A 505 -1.20 -3.78 -25.88
CA SER A 505 -0.92 -4.75 -26.95
C SER A 505 -0.37 -4.09 -28.20
N ASN A 506 0.46 -4.82 -28.93
CA ASN A 506 0.92 -4.40 -30.24
C ASN A 506 -0.30 -4.34 -31.21
N PRO A 507 -0.55 -3.20 -31.89
CA PRO A 507 -1.75 -3.02 -32.70
C PRO A 507 -1.79 -3.91 -33.95
N ASP A 508 -0.63 -4.33 -34.48
CA ASP A 508 -0.55 -5.17 -35.68
C ASP A 508 -0.81 -6.66 -35.37
N THR A 509 -0.38 -7.12 -34.20
CA THR A 509 -0.44 -8.54 -33.81
C THR A 509 -1.53 -8.85 -32.79
N GLY A 510 -2.04 -7.84 -32.08
CA GLY A 510 -2.95 -8.00 -30.94
C GLY A 510 -2.31 -8.62 -29.71
N LEU A 511 -1.01 -8.92 -29.74
CA LEU A 511 -0.28 -9.57 -28.65
C LEU A 511 0.33 -8.54 -27.70
N LEU A 512 0.31 -8.85 -26.41
CA LEU A 512 1.04 -8.09 -25.41
C LEU A 512 2.54 -8.22 -25.64
N GLN A 513 3.26 -7.10 -25.61
CA GLN A 513 4.72 -7.15 -25.62
C GLN A 513 5.21 -7.64 -24.26
N LEU A 514 6.13 -8.61 -24.28
CA LEU A 514 6.74 -9.14 -23.07
C LEU A 514 7.40 -8.03 -22.27
N TYR A 515 7.10 -7.98 -20.97
CA TYR A 515 7.67 -7.00 -20.07
C TYR A 515 8.23 -7.70 -18.84
N ASN A 516 9.51 -7.50 -18.58
CA ASN A 516 10.21 -7.99 -17.42
C ASN A 516 10.12 -6.96 -16.30
N LEU A 517 9.62 -7.36 -15.13
CA LEU A 517 9.54 -6.51 -13.95
C LEU A 517 10.95 -6.25 -13.44
N ALA A 518 11.49 -5.08 -13.77
CA ALA A 518 12.84 -4.68 -13.43
C ALA A 518 12.98 -4.46 -11.91
N GLY A 519 13.93 -5.15 -11.27
CA GLY A 519 14.29 -4.91 -9.86
C GLY A 519 15.02 -3.58 -9.60
N ALA A 520 15.20 -2.76 -10.64
CA ALA A 520 15.95 -1.51 -10.60
C ALA A 520 15.20 -0.33 -9.94
N TYR A 521 13.87 -0.45 -9.81
CA TYR A 521 12.98 0.58 -9.26
C TYR A 521 11.95 -0.02 -8.31
N ASP A 522 11.06 0.81 -7.79
CA ASP A 522 9.98 0.42 -6.88
C ASP A 522 9.08 -0.69 -7.44
N SER A 523 8.36 -1.36 -6.53
CA SER A 523 7.51 -2.51 -6.86
C SER A 523 6.24 -2.18 -7.63
N ASN A 524 5.91 -0.90 -7.83
CA ASN A 524 4.65 -0.51 -8.46
C ASN A 524 4.61 -0.87 -9.95
N VAL A 525 3.68 -1.76 -10.29
CA VAL A 525 3.41 -2.21 -11.66
C VAL A 525 2.27 -1.40 -12.27
N ALA A 526 1.18 -1.22 -11.52
CA ALA A 526 0.04 -0.43 -11.95
C ALA A 526 -0.77 0.09 -10.75
N LEU A 527 -1.60 1.08 -11.02
CA LEU A 527 -2.67 1.53 -10.13
C LEU A 527 -4.01 1.05 -10.69
N SER A 528 -4.89 0.54 -9.82
CA SER A 528 -6.27 0.21 -10.16
C SER A 528 -7.21 1.06 -9.32
N ILE A 529 -7.94 1.96 -9.97
CA ILE A 529 -8.80 2.95 -9.33
C ILE A 529 -10.26 2.70 -9.68
N THR A 530 -11.14 2.83 -8.69
CA THR A 530 -12.60 2.84 -8.90
C THR A 530 -13.27 3.96 -8.09
N HIS A 531 -14.53 4.24 -8.42
CA HIS A 531 -15.35 5.20 -7.70
C HIS A 531 -16.80 4.70 -7.52
N GLY A 532 -17.55 5.31 -6.60
CA GLY A 532 -18.92 4.93 -6.29
C GLY A 532 -19.75 6.03 -5.64
N VAL A 533 -21.06 5.81 -5.58
CA VAL A 533 -22.02 6.60 -4.81
C VAL A 533 -21.98 6.26 -3.31
N SER A 534 -21.27 5.20 -2.94
CA SER A 534 -20.93 4.87 -1.56
C SER A 534 -19.55 4.22 -1.51
N ARG A 535 -18.92 4.19 -0.33
CA ARG A 535 -17.66 3.47 -0.13
C ARG A 535 -17.81 1.97 -0.43
N ARG A 536 -18.95 1.39 -0.03
CA ARG A 536 -19.30 0.00 -0.33
C ARG A 536 -19.27 -0.27 -1.84
N GLU A 537 -19.98 0.52 -2.63
CA GLU A 537 -20.04 0.32 -4.09
C GLU A 537 -18.66 0.48 -4.73
N SER A 538 -17.86 1.44 -4.27
CA SER A 538 -16.48 1.62 -4.78
C SER A 538 -15.63 0.39 -4.50
N PHE A 539 -15.72 -0.18 -3.29
CA PHE A 539 -14.97 -1.38 -2.90
C PHE A 539 -15.45 -2.61 -3.68
N GLU A 540 -16.77 -2.77 -3.87
CA GLU A 540 -17.35 -3.87 -4.64
C GLU A 540 -16.90 -3.83 -6.11
N LYS A 541 -16.87 -2.65 -6.74
CA LYS A 541 -16.33 -2.46 -8.09
C LYS A 541 -14.86 -2.82 -8.18
N LEU A 542 -14.04 -2.39 -7.22
CA LEU A 542 -12.61 -2.72 -7.21
C LEU A 542 -12.40 -4.22 -6.99
N ALA A 543 -13.15 -4.83 -6.06
CA ALA A 543 -13.10 -6.27 -5.82
C ALA A 543 -13.47 -7.06 -7.08
N GLU A 544 -14.49 -6.64 -7.82
CA GLU A 544 -14.88 -7.28 -9.08
C GLU A 544 -13.82 -7.11 -10.18
N ASN A 545 -13.22 -5.92 -10.30
CA ASN A 545 -12.11 -5.70 -11.23
C ASN A 545 -10.91 -6.60 -10.91
N LEU A 546 -10.54 -6.72 -9.63
CA LEU A 546 -9.44 -7.59 -9.18
C LEU A 546 -9.78 -9.09 -9.38
N ARG A 547 -11.03 -9.49 -9.15
CA ARG A 547 -11.51 -10.86 -9.43
C ARG A 547 -11.34 -11.19 -10.91
N CYS A 548 -11.69 -10.25 -11.79
CA CYS A 548 -11.64 -10.41 -13.23
C CYS A 548 -10.27 -10.18 -13.87
N MET A 549 -9.32 -9.61 -13.12
CA MET A 549 -7.98 -9.32 -13.61
C MET A 549 -7.19 -10.60 -13.83
N GLU A 550 -6.68 -10.78 -15.05
CA GLU A 550 -5.76 -11.86 -15.38
C GLU A 550 -4.40 -11.30 -15.74
N VAL A 551 -3.39 -11.65 -14.95
CA VAL A 551 -1.99 -11.40 -15.28
C VAL A 551 -1.25 -12.73 -15.34
N ARG A 552 -0.64 -13.03 -16.49
CA ARG A 552 0.07 -14.29 -16.72
C ARG A 552 1.51 -14.02 -17.07
N GLY A 553 2.38 -14.82 -16.49
CA GLY A 553 3.81 -14.64 -16.61
C GLY A 553 4.63 -15.81 -16.11
N HIS A 554 5.93 -15.74 -16.36
CA HIS A 554 6.88 -16.64 -15.69
C HIS A 554 7.40 -15.94 -14.43
N ASP A 555 7.47 -16.68 -13.31
CA ASP A 555 7.95 -16.18 -12.01
C ASP A 555 7.29 -14.86 -11.57
N LEU A 556 6.01 -14.69 -11.92
CA LEU A 556 5.27 -13.47 -11.71
C LEU A 556 4.50 -13.52 -10.38
N HIS A 557 4.81 -12.59 -9.49
CA HIS A 557 4.13 -12.41 -8.22
C HIS A 557 3.61 -10.97 -8.11
N LEU A 558 2.29 -10.83 -7.93
CA LEU A 558 1.61 -9.56 -7.70
C LEU A 558 0.70 -9.68 -6.47
N ASN A 559 0.53 -8.60 -5.73
CA ASN A 559 -0.36 -8.52 -4.56
C ASN A 559 -1.87 -8.45 -4.89
N VAL A 560 -2.30 -8.87 -6.08
CA VAL A 560 -3.73 -8.87 -6.48
C VAL A 560 -4.58 -9.69 -5.50
N ASP A 561 -4.09 -10.86 -5.09
CA ASP A 561 -4.80 -11.74 -4.14
C ASP A 561 -4.97 -11.09 -2.77
N PHE A 562 -3.94 -10.37 -2.32
CA PHE A 562 -3.98 -9.62 -1.06
C PHE A 562 -5.05 -8.55 -1.13
N HIS A 563 -5.07 -7.72 -2.18
CA HIS A 563 -6.08 -6.66 -2.33
C HIS A 563 -7.49 -7.22 -2.44
N TYR A 564 -7.70 -8.28 -3.22
CA TYR A 564 -9.01 -8.91 -3.36
C TYR A 564 -9.48 -9.52 -2.03
N GLY A 565 -8.60 -10.21 -1.31
CA GLY A 565 -8.88 -10.75 0.02
C GLY A 565 -9.18 -9.67 1.06
N LEU A 566 -8.40 -8.58 1.06
CA LEU A 566 -8.53 -7.44 1.97
C LEU A 566 -9.86 -6.70 1.75
N LEU A 567 -10.25 -6.43 0.51
CA LEU A 567 -11.49 -5.74 0.20
C LEU A 567 -12.71 -6.53 0.68
N HIS A 568 -12.72 -7.85 0.47
CA HIS A 568 -13.78 -8.70 1.01
C HIS A 568 -13.75 -8.76 2.54
N TRP A 569 -12.58 -8.72 3.17
CA TRP A 569 -12.49 -8.62 4.61
C TRP A 569 -13.09 -7.31 5.15
N LEU A 570 -12.80 -6.17 4.51
CA LEU A 570 -13.37 -4.87 4.86
C LEU A 570 -14.89 -4.85 4.62
N LEU A 571 -15.36 -5.28 3.45
CA LEU A 571 -16.80 -5.38 3.10
C LEU A 571 -17.56 -6.33 4.03
N GLY A 572 -16.89 -7.41 4.44
CA GLY A 572 -17.40 -8.46 5.31
C GLY A 572 -17.63 -8.01 6.76
N ASN A 573 -16.88 -6.99 7.20
CA ASN A 573 -17.04 -6.37 8.51
C ASN A 573 -17.89 -5.10 8.41
N ASP A 574 -17.29 -4.02 7.92
CA ASP A 574 -17.96 -2.75 7.67
C ASP A 574 -17.08 -1.91 6.71
N PRO A 575 -17.62 -1.40 5.59
CA PRO A 575 -16.85 -0.65 4.61
C PRO A 575 -16.29 0.66 5.19
N MET A 576 -16.88 1.18 6.28
CA MET A 576 -16.43 2.38 6.96
C MET A 576 -15.38 2.12 8.06
N LEU A 577 -14.85 0.90 8.18
CA LEU A 577 -13.77 0.58 9.10
C LEU A 577 -12.56 1.51 8.94
N LYS A 578 -11.88 1.73 10.06
CA LYS A 578 -10.78 2.69 10.23
C LYS A 578 -9.52 1.95 10.69
N PRO A 579 -8.90 1.13 9.82
CA PRO A 579 -7.68 0.41 10.16
C PRO A 579 -6.57 1.40 10.52
N ASN A 580 -5.76 1.07 11.52
CA ASN A 580 -4.54 1.81 11.85
C ASN A 580 -3.35 1.27 11.04
N THR A 581 -2.20 1.93 11.12
CA THR A 581 -0.98 1.56 10.37
C THR A 581 -0.39 0.19 10.73
N ARG A 582 -0.83 -0.45 11.83
CA ARG A 582 -0.40 -1.78 12.26
C ARG A 582 -1.23 -2.90 11.64
N PHE A 583 -2.38 -2.55 11.07
CA PHE A 583 -3.37 -3.51 10.56
C PHE A 583 -2.76 -4.53 9.57
N VAL A 584 -2.01 -4.06 8.57
CA VAL A 584 -1.51 -4.95 7.50
C VAL A 584 -0.56 -6.01 8.06
N SER A 585 0.32 -5.64 8.99
CA SER A 585 1.24 -6.60 9.63
C SER A 585 0.47 -7.68 10.39
N ALA A 586 -0.57 -7.29 11.12
CA ALA A 586 -1.40 -8.26 11.86
C ALA A 586 -2.26 -9.12 10.91
N TYR A 587 -2.76 -8.55 9.82
CA TYR A 587 -3.47 -9.29 8.77
C TYR A 587 -2.57 -10.37 8.14
N LEU A 588 -1.32 -10.04 7.82
CA LEU A 588 -0.35 -10.99 7.28
C LEU A 588 0.02 -12.08 8.29
N ALA A 589 0.15 -11.75 9.58
CA ALA A 589 0.38 -12.73 10.63
C ALA A 589 -0.78 -13.74 10.74
N LEU A 590 -2.03 -13.26 10.70
CA LEU A 590 -3.21 -14.13 10.66
C LEU A 590 -3.23 -15.00 9.39
N ALA A 591 -2.93 -14.41 8.22
CA ALA A 591 -2.82 -15.15 6.97
C ALA A 591 -1.73 -16.25 7.06
N GLY A 592 -0.58 -15.94 7.66
CA GLY A 592 0.49 -16.90 7.91
C GLY A 592 0.07 -18.06 8.81
N LYS A 593 -0.63 -17.78 9.90
CA LYS A 593 -1.20 -18.81 10.79
C LYS A 593 -2.20 -19.70 10.07
N ILE A 594 -3.08 -19.12 9.24
CA ILE A 594 -4.02 -19.89 8.40
C ILE A 594 -3.25 -20.77 7.41
N LYS A 595 -2.23 -20.23 6.74
CA LYS A 595 -1.37 -20.97 5.80
C LYS A 595 -0.70 -22.17 6.46
N ARG A 596 -0.13 -21.98 7.65
CA ARG A 596 0.47 -23.05 8.47
C ARG A 596 -0.51 -24.20 8.73
N ILE A 597 -1.78 -23.89 9.04
CA ILE A 597 -2.81 -24.93 9.24
C ILE A 597 -3.20 -25.58 7.91
N CYS A 598 -3.34 -24.81 6.83
CA CYS A 598 -3.65 -25.32 5.49
C CYS A 598 -2.58 -26.31 4.97
N ASP A 599 -1.30 -26.05 5.22
CA ASP A 599 -0.20 -26.94 4.81
C ASP A 599 -0.16 -28.25 5.60
N GLN A 600 -0.74 -28.25 6.81
CA GLN A 600 -0.84 -29.42 7.68
C GLN A 600 -2.06 -30.29 7.35
N VAL A 601 -2.87 -29.96 6.35
CA VAL A 601 -4.06 -30.76 5.99
C VAL A 601 -3.99 -31.32 4.58
N ASN A 602 -4.64 -32.45 4.37
CA ASN A 602 -4.72 -33.13 3.08
C ASN A 602 -6.19 -33.38 2.70
N LEU A 603 -6.67 -32.62 1.70
CA LEU A 603 -8.06 -32.68 1.25
C LEU A 603 -8.47 -34.04 0.66
N GLU A 604 -7.53 -34.85 0.18
CA GLU A 604 -7.83 -36.21 -0.32
C GLU A 604 -8.03 -37.19 0.83
N VAL A 605 -7.29 -37.02 1.93
CA VAL A 605 -7.55 -37.74 3.18
C VAL A 605 -8.92 -37.35 3.74
N ALA A 606 -9.25 -36.05 3.76
CA ALA A 606 -10.57 -35.57 4.18
C ALA A 606 -11.69 -36.19 3.34
N TRP A 607 -11.51 -36.25 2.02
CA TRP A 607 -12.44 -36.91 1.10
C TRP A 607 -12.62 -38.40 1.39
N LYS A 608 -11.54 -39.14 1.67
CA LYS A 608 -11.63 -40.57 2.03
C LYS A 608 -12.42 -40.78 3.32
N ILE A 609 -12.18 -39.95 4.34
CA ILE A 609 -12.93 -39.98 5.61
C ILE A 609 -14.42 -39.68 5.34
N GLN A 610 -14.70 -38.66 4.52
CA GLN A 610 -16.05 -38.30 4.08
C GLN A 610 -16.77 -39.49 3.44
N LEU A 611 -16.15 -40.15 2.45
CA LEU A 611 -16.72 -41.32 1.78
C LEU A 611 -16.97 -42.48 2.75
N GLY A 612 -16.06 -42.72 3.70
CA GLY A 612 -16.26 -43.73 4.75
C GLY A 612 -17.51 -43.47 5.60
N ASN A 613 -17.76 -42.21 5.96
CA ASN A 613 -18.96 -41.81 6.70
C ASN A 613 -20.24 -41.91 5.84
N VAL A 614 -20.18 -41.49 4.57
CA VAL A 614 -21.27 -41.64 3.61
C VAL A 614 -21.61 -43.12 3.41
N GLN A 615 -20.62 -44.00 3.27
CA GLN A 615 -20.83 -45.44 3.12
C GLN A 615 -21.54 -46.03 4.34
N LYS A 616 -21.10 -45.67 5.56
CA LYS A 616 -21.72 -46.14 6.81
C LYS A 616 -23.20 -45.72 6.93
N LYS A 617 -23.53 -44.50 6.48
CA LYS A 617 -24.87 -43.91 6.66
C LYS A 617 -25.83 -44.17 5.49
N TYR A 618 -25.33 -44.24 4.25
CA TYR A 618 -26.12 -44.27 3.01
C TYR A 618 -25.75 -45.42 2.05
N GLY A 619 -24.76 -46.24 2.40
CA GLY A 619 -24.37 -47.42 1.62
C GLY A 619 -23.79 -47.09 0.23
N LYS A 620 -23.87 -48.07 -0.69
CA LYS A 620 -23.28 -47.98 -2.04
C LYS A 620 -23.89 -46.88 -2.90
N ALA A 621 -25.19 -46.63 -2.77
CA ALA A 621 -25.86 -45.57 -3.54
C ALA A 621 -25.33 -44.17 -3.16
N GLY A 622 -25.13 -43.92 -1.86
CA GLY A 622 -24.53 -42.67 -1.40
C GLY A 622 -23.11 -42.47 -1.93
N LEU A 623 -22.29 -43.53 -1.93
CA LEU A 623 -20.93 -43.48 -2.47
C LEU A 623 -20.90 -43.07 -3.94
N ILE A 624 -21.73 -43.68 -4.79
CA ILE A 624 -21.78 -43.36 -6.23
C ILE A 624 -22.14 -41.88 -6.46
N ILE A 625 -23.08 -41.35 -5.69
CA ILE A 625 -23.48 -39.94 -5.78
C ILE A 625 -22.32 -39.03 -5.32
N SER A 626 -21.67 -39.37 -4.20
CA SER A 626 -20.54 -38.58 -3.69
C SER A 626 -19.35 -38.59 -4.65
N GLU A 627 -19.01 -39.74 -5.25
CA GLU A 627 -17.90 -39.85 -6.22
C GLU A 627 -18.06 -38.92 -7.42
N GLN A 628 -19.29 -38.65 -7.88
CA GLN A 628 -19.56 -37.69 -8.96
C GLN A 628 -19.24 -36.24 -8.58
N LYS A 629 -19.12 -35.92 -7.28
CA LYS A 629 -18.84 -34.56 -6.77
C LYS A 629 -17.39 -34.33 -6.37
N LEU A 630 -16.51 -35.32 -6.58
CA LEU A 630 -15.11 -35.26 -6.16
C LEU A 630 -14.42 -33.98 -6.67
N THR A 631 -14.51 -33.73 -7.98
CA THR A 631 -13.86 -32.58 -8.63
C THR A 631 -14.58 -31.28 -8.35
N LEU A 632 -15.92 -31.32 -8.35
CA LEU A 632 -16.79 -30.21 -7.96
C LEU A 632 -16.43 -29.63 -6.58
N LEU A 633 -16.01 -30.47 -5.62
CA LEU A 633 -15.66 -30.02 -4.27
C LEU A 633 -14.16 -29.80 -4.07
N LEU A 634 -13.32 -30.77 -4.41
CA LEU A 634 -11.90 -30.70 -4.05
C LEU A 634 -11.14 -29.67 -4.88
N ARG A 635 -11.53 -29.40 -6.13
CA ARG A 635 -10.81 -28.45 -6.99
C ARG A 635 -10.90 -27.00 -6.49
N PRO A 636 -12.09 -26.42 -6.22
CA PRO A 636 -12.16 -25.08 -5.67
C PRO A 636 -11.54 -25.00 -4.26
N LEU A 637 -11.73 -26.02 -3.40
CA LEU A 637 -11.11 -26.04 -2.06
C LEU A 637 -9.57 -26.08 -2.11
N LYS A 638 -8.98 -26.88 -3.02
CA LYS A 638 -7.52 -26.90 -3.23
C LYS A 638 -7.00 -25.53 -3.70
N LYS A 639 -7.70 -24.87 -4.64
CA LYS A 639 -7.35 -23.50 -5.08
C LYS A 639 -7.43 -22.50 -3.92
N LEU A 640 -8.50 -22.56 -3.13
CA LEU A 640 -8.70 -21.68 -1.97
C LEU A 640 -7.59 -21.86 -0.92
N PHE A 641 -7.23 -23.10 -0.56
CA PHE A 641 -6.22 -23.38 0.48
C PHE A 641 -4.80 -23.03 0.02
N SER A 642 -4.55 -23.06 -1.29
CA SER A 642 -3.25 -22.64 -1.84
C SER A 642 -3.05 -21.11 -1.89
N ARG A 643 -4.13 -20.33 -1.72
CA ARG A 643 -4.14 -18.86 -1.84
C ARG A 643 -4.78 -18.24 -0.60
N THR A 644 -3.98 -18.08 0.46
CA THR A 644 -4.52 -17.74 1.79
C THR A 644 -5.28 -16.42 1.85
N HIS A 645 -4.85 -15.39 1.13
CA HIS A 645 -5.58 -14.12 1.07
C HIS A 645 -6.99 -14.30 0.48
N LEU A 646 -7.13 -15.17 -0.53
CA LEU A 646 -8.44 -15.53 -1.08
C LEU A 646 -9.29 -16.32 -0.09
N LEU A 647 -8.68 -17.24 0.66
CA LEU A 647 -9.37 -17.96 1.74
C LEU A 647 -9.93 -16.99 2.78
N MET A 648 -9.12 -16.03 3.24
CA MET A 648 -9.56 -15.00 4.19
C MET A 648 -10.68 -14.12 3.62
N GLY A 649 -10.55 -13.67 2.38
CA GLY A 649 -11.59 -12.90 1.69
C GLY A 649 -12.90 -13.68 1.56
N TRP A 650 -12.83 -14.94 1.16
CA TRP A 650 -14.00 -15.80 1.03
C TRP A 650 -14.68 -16.04 2.38
N LEU A 651 -13.90 -16.31 3.45
CA LEU A 651 -14.42 -16.46 4.80
C LEU A 651 -15.17 -15.20 5.28
N ALA A 652 -14.62 -14.01 5.00
CA ALA A 652 -15.26 -12.75 5.34
C ALA A 652 -16.56 -12.51 4.53
N PHE A 653 -16.53 -12.77 3.23
CA PHE A 653 -17.69 -12.70 2.34
C PHE A 653 -18.83 -13.64 2.81
N GLN A 654 -18.49 -14.86 3.22
CA GLN A 654 -19.46 -15.79 3.78
C GLN A 654 -20.03 -15.30 5.11
N ASN A 655 -19.23 -14.65 5.96
CA ASN A 655 -19.68 -14.12 7.25
C ASN A 655 -20.67 -12.95 7.08
N SER A 656 -20.43 -12.01 6.15
CA SER A 656 -21.34 -10.87 5.91
C SER A 656 -22.73 -11.30 5.47
N ASN A 657 -22.84 -12.37 4.68
CA ASN A 657 -24.14 -12.82 4.17
C ASN A 657 -24.99 -13.55 5.23
N ASN A 658 -24.49 -13.74 6.46
CA ASN A 658 -25.06 -14.70 7.42
C ASN A 658 -25.22 -14.22 8.88
N GLU A 659 -24.82 -12.99 9.22
CA GLU A 659 -24.92 -12.43 10.58
C GLU A 659 -24.49 -13.43 11.70
N GLY A 660 -23.24 -13.91 11.68
CA GLY A 660 -22.65 -14.69 12.78
C GLY A 660 -21.65 -15.78 12.37
N ASN A 661 -20.94 -16.32 13.36
CA ASN A 661 -19.74 -17.18 13.22
C ASN A 661 -19.96 -18.61 12.65
N ASN A 662 -21.04 -18.88 11.91
CA ASN A 662 -21.28 -20.21 11.32
C ASN A 662 -22.16 -20.13 10.04
N PRO A 663 -21.60 -19.66 8.92
CA PRO A 663 -22.35 -19.45 7.69
C PRO A 663 -22.99 -20.73 7.14
N SER A 664 -22.27 -21.87 7.24
CA SER A 664 -22.79 -23.19 6.82
C SER A 664 -24.07 -23.65 7.55
N ALA A 665 -24.41 -23.08 8.71
CA ALA A 665 -25.65 -23.39 9.42
C ALA A 665 -26.88 -22.63 8.89
N LYS A 666 -26.65 -21.48 8.23
CA LYS A 666 -27.72 -20.53 7.85
C LYS A 666 -27.96 -20.42 6.34
N GLN A 667 -27.08 -21.00 5.53
CA GLN A 667 -27.20 -21.01 4.08
C GLN A 667 -27.16 -22.41 3.48
N ASN A 668 -27.79 -22.53 2.32
CA ASN A 668 -27.74 -23.75 1.53
C ASN A 668 -26.30 -24.01 1.04
N PRO A 669 -25.67 -25.14 1.39
CA PRO A 669 -24.31 -25.46 0.95
C PRO A 669 -24.12 -25.48 -0.57
N VAL A 670 -25.19 -25.71 -1.34
CA VAL A 670 -25.15 -25.63 -2.81
C VAL A 670 -24.91 -24.19 -3.29
N LEU A 671 -25.52 -23.21 -2.63
CA LEU A 671 -25.33 -21.79 -2.97
C LEU A 671 -23.95 -21.32 -2.52
N ILE A 672 -23.49 -21.74 -1.33
CA ILE A 672 -22.11 -21.49 -0.86
C ILE A 672 -21.09 -21.99 -1.88
N LEU A 673 -21.30 -23.19 -2.42
CA LEU A 673 -20.43 -23.76 -3.44
C LEU A 673 -20.49 -22.96 -4.75
N ARG A 674 -21.68 -22.56 -5.20
CA ARG A 674 -21.84 -21.72 -6.39
C ARG A 674 -21.11 -20.38 -6.23
N ASP A 675 -21.24 -19.76 -5.06
CA ASP A 675 -20.58 -18.50 -4.74
C ASP A 675 -19.06 -18.68 -4.65
N LEU A 676 -18.56 -19.81 -4.12
CA LEU A 676 -17.14 -20.15 -4.13
C LEU A 676 -16.59 -20.26 -5.56
N TYR A 677 -17.33 -20.87 -6.47
CA TYR A 677 -16.94 -20.93 -7.88
C TYR A 677 -16.86 -19.54 -8.50
N HIS A 678 -17.85 -18.69 -8.25
CA HIS A 678 -17.84 -17.32 -8.75
C HIS A 678 -16.71 -16.48 -8.13
N PHE A 679 -16.51 -16.56 -6.81
CA PHE A 679 -15.46 -15.87 -6.06
C PHE A 679 -14.05 -16.20 -6.60
N LEU A 680 -13.81 -17.48 -6.92
CA LEU A 680 -12.54 -17.93 -7.49
C LEU A 680 -12.44 -17.70 -9.01
N ARG A 681 -13.45 -17.09 -9.63
CA ARG A 681 -13.61 -16.93 -11.08
C ARG A 681 -13.44 -18.24 -11.85
N LEU A 682 -14.05 -19.29 -11.32
CA LEU A 682 -14.13 -20.61 -11.92
C LEU A 682 -15.45 -20.83 -12.66
N ASP A 683 -16.35 -19.84 -12.70
CA ASP A 683 -17.52 -19.88 -13.57
C ASP A 683 -17.14 -19.99 -15.06
N GLN A 684 -18.08 -20.40 -15.92
CA GLN A 684 -17.81 -20.45 -17.36
C GLN A 684 -17.69 -19.04 -17.93
N HIS A 685 -16.60 -18.77 -18.64
CA HIS A 685 -16.39 -17.47 -19.29
C HIS A 685 -15.56 -17.59 -20.59
N PRO A 686 -15.75 -16.67 -21.56
CA PRO A 686 -15.15 -16.81 -22.89
C PRO A 686 -13.62 -16.74 -22.88
N GLY A 687 -12.99 -17.51 -23.77
CA GLY A 687 -11.54 -17.41 -24.03
C GLY A 687 -10.63 -18.11 -23.01
N ILE A 688 -11.18 -18.86 -22.06
CA ILE A 688 -10.46 -19.47 -20.95
C ILE A 688 -10.39 -21.00 -21.06
N PRO A 689 -9.22 -21.63 -20.81
CA PRO A 689 -9.08 -23.07 -20.91
C PRO A 689 -9.91 -23.80 -19.83
N PRO A 690 -10.39 -25.03 -20.08
CA PRO A 690 -11.14 -25.82 -19.10
C PRO A 690 -10.43 -26.06 -17.75
N SER A 691 -9.10 -25.90 -17.68
CA SER A 691 -8.33 -25.97 -16.44
C SER A 691 -8.57 -24.79 -15.49
N GLU A 692 -9.11 -23.68 -16.00
CA GLU A 692 -9.38 -22.44 -15.24
C GLU A 692 -10.87 -22.13 -15.08
N GLN A 693 -11.76 -23.01 -15.53
CA GLN A 693 -13.21 -22.89 -15.32
C GLN A 693 -13.85 -24.22 -14.91
N ILE A 694 -15.09 -24.18 -14.44
CA ILE A 694 -15.87 -25.33 -14.03
C ILE A 694 -16.05 -26.30 -15.20
N TRP A 695 -15.96 -27.60 -14.92
CA TRP A 695 -16.13 -28.62 -15.95
C TRP A 695 -17.61 -28.86 -16.21
N VAL A 696 -17.95 -29.21 -17.45
CA VAL A 696 -19.35 -29.36 -17.89
C VAL A 696 -20.15 -30.30 -16.98
N ASN A 697 -19.57 -31.43 -16.56
CA ASN A 697 -20.24 -32.38 -15.66
C ASN A 697 -20.44 -31.80 -14.25
N ASP A 698 -19.42 -31.12 -13.71
CA ASP A 698 -19.49 -30.49 -12.38
C ASP A 698 -20.53 -29.36 -12.38
N GLN A 699 -20.56 -28.56 -13.44
CA GLN A 699 -21.55 -27.51 -13.64
C GLN A 699 -22.95 -28.05 -13.72
N GLN A 700 -23.19 -29.10 -14.51
CA GLN A 700 -24.50 -29.74 -14.59
C GLN A 700 -24.97 -30.21 -13.20
N ILE A 701 -24.09 -30.80 -12.39
CA ILE A 701 -24.42 -31.22 -11.03
C ILE A 701 -24.80 -30.02 -10.15
N LEU A 702 -24.01 -28.94 -10.21
CA LEU A 702 -24.21 -27.73 -9.42
C LEU A 702 -25.49 -26.98 -9.81
N GLU A 703 -25.73 -26.79 -11.11
CA GLU A 703 -26.92 -26.14 -11.65
C GLU A 703 -28.19 -26.94 -11.36
N THR A 704 -28.17 -28.26 -11.60
CA THR A 704 -29.31 -29.13 -11.26
C THR A 704 -29.66 -29.04 -9.77
N ALA A 705 -28.64 -28.93 -8.91
CA ALA A 705 -28.86 -28.75 -7.47
C ALA A 705 -29.42 -27.36 -7.16
N ALA A 706 -28.89 -26.29 -7.76
CA ALA A 706 -29.36 -24.92 -7.55
C ALA A 706 -30.81 -24.75 -8.03
N ASP A 707 -31.14 -25.26 -9.22
CA ASP A 707 -32.48 -25.24 -9.81
C ASP A 707 -33.48 -25.99 -8.92
N PHE A 708 -33.09 -27.16 -8.39
CA PHE A 708 -33.92 -27.89 -7.43
C PHE A 708 -34.34 -27.02 -6.23
N TYR A 709 -33.42 -26.24 -5.65
CA TYR A 709 -33.76 -25.38 -4.52
C TYR A 709 -34.54 -24.12 -4.93
N SER A 710 -34.27 -23.58 -6.12
CA SER A 710 -35.02 -22.46 -6.70
C SER A 710 -36.49 -22.85 -6.94
N ASP A 711 -36.72 -23.98 -7.59
CA ASP A 711 -38.06 -24.53 -7.85
C ASP A 711 -38.80 -24.82 -6.56
N LEU A 712 -38.09 -25.35 -5.57
CA LEU A 712 -38.67 -25.67 -4.28
C LEU A 712 -39.13 -24.40 -3.55
N ALA A 713 -38.31 -23.35 -3.51
CA ALA A 713 -38.69 -22.05 -2.95
C ALA A 713 -39.89 -21.42 -3.67
N HIS A 714 -39.91 -21.47 -5.01
CA HIS A 714 -41.03 -20.98 -5.82
C HIS A 714 -42.35 -21.70 -5.48
N ASN A 715 -42.32 -23.03 -5.43
CA ASN A 715 -43.51 -23.86 -5.17
C ASN A 715 -44.05 -23.72 -3.74
N PHE A 716 -43.22 -23.29 -2.78
CA PHE A 716 -43.68 -23.00 -1.41
C PHE A 716 -44.35 -21.63 -1.25
N GLY A 717 -44.44 -20.82 -2.31
CA GLY A 717 -45.09 -19.50 -2.26
C GLY A 717 -44.41 -18.52 -1.31
N GLN A 718 -43.17 -18.81 -0.90
CA GLN A 718 -42.35 -17.99 -0.02
C GLN A 718 -41.03 -17.74 -0.73
N ALA A 719 -40.94 -16.60 -1.43
CA ALA A 719 -39.71 -16.16 -2.09
C ALA A 719 -38.54 -15.95 -1.10
N GLU A 720 -38.82 -15.85 0.20
CA GLU A 720 -37.87 -15.51 1.26
C GLU A 720 -37.81 -16.56 2.39
N MET A 721 -38.05 -17.84 2.09
CA MET A 721 -37.90 -18.88 3.12
C MET A 721 -36.41 -19.06 3.51
N SER A 722 -36.09 -18.98 4.80
CA SER A 722 -34.73 -19.19 5.27
C SER A 722 -34.29 -20.64 5.09
N TRP A 723 -32.99 -20.88 4.95
CA TRP A 723 -32.44 -22.23 4.89
C TRP A 723 -32.81 -23.08 6.11
N SER A 724 -32.89 -22.44 7.29
CA SER A 724 -33.26 -23.11 8.54
C SER A 724 -34.69 -23.64 8.52
N GLU A 725 -35.64 -22.84 8.04
CA GLU A 725 -37.04 -23.21 7.88
C GLU A 725 -37.18 -24.31 6.82
N LEU A 726 -36.48 -24.14 5.69
CA LEU A 726 -36.48 -25.11 4.61
C LEU A 726 -35.96 -26.47 5.07
N THR A 727 -34.84 -26.47 5.79
CA THR A 727 -34.23 -27.68 6.32
C THR A 727 -35.12 -28.33 7.39
N ALA A 728 -35.76 -27.54 8.26
CA ALA A 728 -36.70 -28.06 9.25
C ALA A 728 -37.89 -28.78 8.58
N MET A 729 -38.40 -28.23 7.49
CA MET A 729 -39.48 -28.82 6.71
C MET A 729 -39.04 -30.08 5.95
N LEU A 730 -37.89 -30.06 5.29
CA LEU A 730 -37.35 -31.24 4.59
C LEU A 730 -36.96 -32.37 5.56
N ASN A 731 -36.75 -32.06 6.84
CA ASN A 731 -36.55 -33.05 7.90
C ASN A 731 -37.85 -33.53 8.57
N ALA A 732 -39.00 -32.93 8.26
CA ALA A 732 -40.27 -33.31 8.85
C ALA A 732 -40.77 -34.67 8.34
N LYS A 733 -41.45 -35.44 9.20
CA LYS A 733 -41.99 -36.78 8.87
C LYS A 733 -43.20 -36.76 7.93
N LYS A 734 -43.85 -35.60 7.73
CA LYS A 734 -45.06 -35.45 6.92
C LYS A 734 -44.86 -34.35 5.89
N ALA A 735 -45.38 -34.55 4.69
CA ALA A 735 -45.39 -33.53 3.64
C ALA A 735 -46.21 -32.31 4.08
N PRO A 736 -45.80 -31.08 3.70
CA PRO A 736 -46.58 -29.87 3.90
C PRO A 736 -47.96 -29.98 3.24
N ALA A 737 -49.00 -29.44 3.88
CA ALA A 737 -50.38 -29.52 3.38
C ALA A 737 -50.56 -28.92 1.97
N ALA A 738 -49.75 -27.90 1.63
CA ALA A 738 -49.72 -27.28 0.30
C ALA A 738 -49.34 -28.27 -0.83
N PHE A 739 -48.57 -29.31 -0.53
CA PHE A 739 -48.17 -30.36 -1.49
C PHE A 739 -49.12 -31.57 -1.52
N LEU A 740 -50.12 -31.61 -0.64
CA LEU A 740 -51.08 -32.72 -0.52
C LEU A 740 -52.38 -32.49 -1.31
N GLN A 741 -52.57 -31.30 -1.91
CA GLN A 741 -53.85 -30.98 -2.55
C GLN A 741 -54.05 -31.63 -3.94
N ASP A 742 -53.00 -32.04 -4.66
CA ASP A 742 -53.14 -32.71 -5.96
C ASP A 742 -52.05 -33.77 -6.31
N GLU A 743 -51.05 -33.99 -5.44
CA GLU A 743 -49.89 -34.85 -5.76
C GLU A 743 -49.73 -36.08 -4.87
N LYS A 744 -49.24 -37.18 -5.48
CA LYS A 744 -49.10 -38.50 -4.84
C LYS A 744 -48.04 -38.46 -3.71
N PRO A 745 -48.21 -39.21 -2.60
CA PRO A 745 -47.22 -39.32 -1.52
C PRO A 745 -45.79 -39.67 -1.97
N GLN A 746 -45.66 -40.39 -3.09
CA GLN A 746 -44.38 -40.76 -3.71
C GLN A 746 -43.59 -39.56 -4.25
N PHE A 747 -44.23 -38.43 -4.55
CA PHE A 747 -43.54 -37.25 -5.06
C PHE A 747 -42.73 -36.56 -3.96
N TRP A 748 -43.31 -36.43 -2.76
CA TRP A 748 -42.58 -35.91 -1.59
C TRP A 748 -41.37 -36.79 -1.24
N GLU A 749 -41.50 -38.11 -1.31
CA GLU A 749 -40.37 -39.02 -1.11
C GLU A 749 -39.24 -38.79 -2.12
N ARG A 750 -39.58 -38.47 -3.38
CA ARG A 750 -38.60 -38.11 -4.41
C ARG A 750 -37.92 -36.77 -4.12
N ILE A 751 -38.65 -35.76 -3.63
CA ILE A 751 -38.08 -34.48 -3.20
C ILE A 751 -37.09 -34.70 -2.05
N LEU A 752 -37.47 -35.48 -1.04
CA LEU A 752 -36.58 -35.81 0.08
C LEU A 752 -35.34 -36.58 -0.36
N ALA A 753 -35.48 -37.49 -1.33
CA ALA A 753 -34.35 -38.23 -1.90
C ALA A 753 -33.42 -37.31 -2.72
N ALA A 754 -33.98 -36.41 -3.55
CA ALA A 754 -33.23 -35.42 -4.31
C ALA A 754 -32.47 -34.46 -3.38
N HIS A 755 -33.13 -33.90 -2.36
CA HIS A 755 -32.49 -33.07 -1.35
C HIS A 755 -31.30 -33.77 -0.70
N LYS A 756 -31.48 -35.02 -0.22
CA LYS A 756 -30.38 -35.81 0.35
C LYS A 756 -29.25 -36.01 -0.65
N GLY A 757 -29.57 -36.36 -1.90
CA GLY A 757 -28.60 -36.52 -2.98
C GLY A 757 -27.79 -35.25 -3.25
N HIS A 758 -28.45 -34.10 -3.33
CA HIS A 758 -27.80 -32.80 -3.52
C HIS A 758 -26.92 -32.39 -2.34
N GLN A 759 -27.31 -32.71 -1.09
CA GLN A 759 -26.55 -32.36 0.11
C GLN A 759 -25.38 -33.30 0.42
N LEU A 760 -25.40 -34.56 -0.05
CA LEU A 760 -24.32 -35.51 0.19
C LEU A 760 -22.94 -34.95 -0.17
N ALA A 761 -21.98 -35.09 0.75
CA ALA A 761 -20.58 -34.68 0.65
C ALA A 761 -20.30 -33.17 0.71
N LEU A 762 -21.33 -32.32 0.77
CA LEU A 762 -21.16 -30.88 0.92
C LEU A 762 -20.66 -30.49 2.32
N GLU A 763 -20.63 -31.41 3.28
CA GLU A 763 -20.11 -31.16 4.64
C GLU A 763 -18.64 -30.72 4.64
N LEU A 764 -17.87 -31.05 3.60
CA LEU A 764 -16.49 -30.58 3.42
C LEU A 764 -16.38 -29.07 3.20
N LEU A 765 -17.46 -28.37 2.85
CA LEU A 765 -17.47 -26.90 2.76
C LEU A 765 -17.34 -26.22 4.13
N ARG A 766 -17.47 -26.98 5.23
CA ARG A 766 -17.20 -26.50 6.60
C ARG A 766 -15.71 -26.53 6.96
N PHE A 767 -14.88 -27.20 6.16
CA PHE A 767 -13.45 -27.32 6.43
C PHE A 767 -12.72 -25.97 6.51
N PRO A 768 -12.96 -25.01 5.59
CA PRO A 768 -12.40 -23.66 5.70
C PRO A 768 -12.82 -22.93 7.00
N GLU A 769 -14.09 -23.05 7.41
CA GLU A 769 -14.62 -22.42 8.64
C GLU A 769 -13.91 -22.95 9.90
N ILE A 770 -13.67 -24.27 9.96
CA ILE A 770 -12.97 -24.89 11.09
C ILE A 770 -11.50 -24.46 11.14
N ILE A 771 -10.84 -24.30 9.99
CA ILE A 771 -9.49 -23.74 9.93
C ILE A 771 -9.51 -22.30 10.45
N ALA A 772 -10.47 -21.49 10.01
CA ALA A 772 -10.62 -20.10 10.43
C ALA A 772 -10.80 -19.97 11.95
N GLU A 773 -11.67 -20.81 12.54
CA GLU A 773 -11.89 -20.86 13.99
C GLU A 773 -10.61 -21.24 14.75
N LYS A 774 -9.90 -22.29 14.31
CA LYS A 774 -8.62 -22.69 14.91
C LYS A 774 -7.53 -21.63 14.79
N ALA A 775 -7.56 -20.82 13.73
CA ALA A 775 -6.60 -19.76 13.51
C ALA A 775 -6.89 -18.50 14.33
N GLY A 776 -8.09 -18.33 14.91
CA GLY A 776 -8.51 -17.09 15.55
C GLY A 776 -9.04 -16.04 14.57
N PHE A 777 -9.44 -16.42 13.35
CA PHE A 777 -9.88 -15.49 12.30
C PHE A 777 -11.06 -14.61 12.74
N TYR A 778 -12.04 -15.19 13.43
CA TYR A 778 -13.26 -14.47 13.85
C TYR A 778 -13.05 -13.50 15.02
N GLU A 779 -11.88 -13.54 15.66
CA GLU A 779 -11.47 -12.60 16.72
C GLU A 779 -10.80 -11.35 16.13
N PHE A 780 -10.26 -11.46 14.92
CA PHE A 780 -9.74 -10.34 14.14
C PHE A 780 -10.90 -9.70 13.35
N ARG A 781 -11.55 -8.68 13.93
CA ARG A 781 -12.81 -8.12 13.42
C ARG A 781 -12.98 -6.63 13.70
N GLY A 782 -13.94 -6.01 13.03
CA GLY A 782 -14.42 -4.67 13.33
C GLY A 782 -15.30 -4.60 14.57
N ASN A 783 -15.32 -3.46 15.26
CA ASN A 783 -16.24 -3.18 16.37
C ASN A 783 -17.24 -2.04 16.03
N ASP A 784 -18.16 -1.75 16.94
CA ASP A 784 -19.17 -0.69 16.78
C ASP A 784 -18.60 0.74 16.74
N LYS A 785 -17.32 0.90 17.05
CA LYS A 785 -16.59 2.17 16.91
C LYS A 785 -15.88 2.30 15.55
N LEU A 786 -16.11 1.34 14.64
CA LEU A 786 -15.43 1.24 13.35
C LEU A 786 -13.90 1.06 13.49
N GLU A 787 -13.42 0.57 14.63
CA GLU A 787 -12.02 0.22 14.87
C GLU A 787 -11.82 -1.29 14.65
N VAL A 788 -10.58 -1.69 14.35
CA VAL A 788 -10.21 -3.11 14.20
C VAL A 788 -9.71 -3.65 15.53
N GLU A 789 -10.36 -4.70 16.03
CA GLU A 789 -9.89 -5.49 17.17
C GLU A 789 -8.81 -6.45 16.68
N ILE A 790 -7.55 -6.19 17.05
CA ILE A 790 -6.41 -7.05 16.71
C ILE A 790 -6.05 -7.91 17.93
N PRO A 791 -6.17 -9.25 17.85
CA PRO A 791 -5.68 -10.14 18.89
C PRO A 791 -4.21 -9.90 19.25
N PRO A 792 -3.81 -9.96 20.54
CA PRO A 792 -2.44 -9.70 20.97
C PRO A 792 -1.38 -10.55 20.26
N GLU A 793 -1.72 -11.79 19.90
CA GLU A 793 -0.83 -12.70 19.16
C GLU A 793 -0.42 -12.17 17.78
N PHE A 794 -1.24 -11.35 17.13
CA PHE A 794 -0.93 -10.76 15.83
C PHE A 794 -0.34 -9.35 15.93
N SER A 795 -0.26 -8.79 17.14
CA SER A 795 0.29 -7.46 17.39
C SER A 795 1.75 -7.50 17.87
N ALA A 796 2.24 -8.66 18.32
CA ALA A 796 3.60 -8.85 18.79
C ALA A 796 4.58 -8.92 17.59
N PRO A 797 5.56 -8.00 17.45
CA PRO A 797 6.40 -7.90 16.24
C PRO A 797 7.11 -9.20 15.85
N GLU A 798 7.79 -9.86 16.80
CA GLU A 798 8.55 -11.09 16.54
C GLU A 798 7.64 -12.25 16.06
N LEU A 799 6.51 -12.44 16.75
CA LEU A 799 5.55 -13.48 16.38
C LEU A 799 4.85 -13.18 15.06
N ALA A 800 4.53 -11.91 14.80
CA ALA A 800 3.93 -11.48 13.55
C ALA A 800 4.88 -11.72 12.36
N GLU A 801 6.18 -11.49 12.53
CA GLU A 801 7.20 -11.76 11.51
C GLU A 801 7.37 -13.28 11.27
N GLU A 802 7.44 -14.08 12.34
CA GLU A 802 7.49 -15.55 12.24
C GLU A 802 6.29 -16.11 11.47
N LEU A 803 5.07 -15.68 11.82
CA LEU A 803 3.85 -16.13 11.16
C LEU A 803 3.82 -15.66 9.71
N THR A 804 4.18 -14.40 9.43
CA THR A 804 4.18 -13.85 8.07
C THR A 804 5.14 -14.60 7.14
N ALA A 805 6.25 -15.13 7.67
CA ALA A 805 7.20 -15.93 6.89
C ALA A 805 6.58 -17.20 6.29
N GLU A 806 5.52 -17.76 6.90
CA GLU A 806 4.78 -18.92 6.39
C GLU A 806 4.11 -18.67 5.03
N LEU A 807 3.82 -17.41 4.68
CA LEU A 807 3.20 -17.05 3.41
C LEU A 807 4.17 -17.15 2.23
N ALA A 808 5.47 -17.02 2.50
CA ALA A 808 6.53 -17.09 1.51
C ALA A 808 7.76 -17.77 2.14
N PRO A 809 7.66 -19.09 2.43
CA PRO A 809 8.74 -19.82 3.05
C PRO A 809 9.95 -19.80 2.13
N GLN A 810 11.14 -19.70 2.72
CA GLN A 810 12.36 -19.78 1.95
C GLN A 810 12.45 -21.15 1.24
N PRO A 811 13.02 -21.21 0.03
CA PRO A 811 13.24 -22.48 -0.64
C PRO A 811 14.01 -23.41 0.31
N PRO A 812 13.60 -24.67 0.48
CA PRO A 812 14.35 -25.61 1.31
C PRO A 812 15.78 -25.68 0.78
N ALA A 813 16.76 -25.39 1.64
CA ALA A 813 18.18 -25.45 1.29
C ALA A 813 18.47 -26.80 0.66
N SER A 814 18.74 -26.82 -0.64
CA SER A 814 19.13 -28.04 -1.34
C SER A 814 20.61 -28.28 -1.06
N GLY A 815 20.91 -28.70 0.16
CA GLY A 815 22.28 -28.91 0.62
C GLY A 815 22.97 -27.63 1.07
N ASN A 816 24.26 -27.78 1.31
CA ASN A 816 25.28 -26.85 1.81
C ASN A 816 25.39 -25.49 1.07
N GLU A 817 24.30 -24.86 0.62
CA GLU A 817 24.29 -23.62 -0.16
C GLU A 817 23.22 -22.64 0.34
N ILE A 818 23.53 -21.35 0.29
CA ILE A 818 22.55 -20.26 0.41
C ILE A 818 22.33 -19.67 -0.97
N LEU A 819 21.06 -19.64 -1.39
CA LEU A 819 20.63 -19.19 -2.70
C LEU A 819 20.03 -17.78 -2.64
N ALA A 820 20.11 -17.04 -3.74
CA ALA A 820 19.34 -15.80 -3.89
C ALA A 820 17.84 -16.12 -3.94
N TRP A 821 17.07 -15.62 -2.97
CA TRP A 821 15.63 -15.90 -2.86
C TRP A 821 14.79 -15.20 -3.95
N THR A 822 15.32 -14.16 -4.59
CA THR A 822 14.73 -13.43 -5.71
C THR A 822 15.83 -12.84 -6.60
N GLY A 823 15.48 -12.28 -7.75
CA GLY A 823 16.44 -11.53 -8.56
C GLY A 823 16.73 -10.16 -7.93
N GLY A 824 17.96 -9.65 -8.06
CA GLY A 824 18.32 -8.36 -7.46
C GLY A 824 19.81 -8.03 -7.63
N THR A 825 20.26 -6.99 -6.94
CA THR A 825 21.69 -6.65 -6.86
C THR A 825 22.23 -7.10 -5.50
N PHE A 826 23.14 -8.07 -5.50
CA PHE A 826 23.82 -8.56 -4.31
C PHE A 826 25.05 -7.70 -3.98
N TYR A 827 25.24 -7.38 -2.70
CA TYR A 827 26.36 -6.61 -2.17
C TYR A 827 27.02 -7.42 -1.05
N SER A 828 28.35 -7.58 -1.11
CA SER A 828 29.14 -8.23 -0.05
C SER A 828 29.40 -7.32 1.16
N ARG A 829 29.02 -6.04 1.08
CA ARG A 829 29.27 -4.97 2.07
C ARG A 829 28.17 -3.92 2.05
N GLU A 830 28.03 -3.13 3.11
CA GLU A 830 26.99 -2.10 3.21
C GLU A 830 27.29 -0.83 2.41
N THR A 831 28.56 -0.39 2.42
CA THR A 831 29.04 0.74 1.61
C THR A 831 30.32 0.35 0.88
N PRO A 832 30.72 1.06 -0.19
CA PRO A 832 31.98 0.79 -0.88
C PRO A 832 33.20 0.80 0.05
N GLU A 833 33.19 1.65 1.09
CA GLU A 833 34.28 1.75 2.08
C GLU A 833 34.18 0.74 3.23
N ALA A 834 33.05 0.05 3.40
CA ALA A 834 32.86 -0.92 4.47
C ALA A 834 33.59 -2.25 4.20
N GLU A 835 33.89 -2.98 5.28
CA GLU A 835 34.38 -4.36 5.19
C GLU A 835 33.28 -5.30 4.69
N GLU A 836 33.68 -6.44 4.12
CA GLU A 836 32.72 -7.45 3.69
C GLU A 836 32.09 -8.14 4.91
N TYR A 837 30.81 -8.49 4.79
CA TYR A 837 30.07 -9.13 5.88
C TYR A 837 30.69 -10.46 6.31
N VAL A 838 31.13 -11.27 5.35
CA VAL A 838 31.78 -12.56 5.59
C VAL A 838 32.91 -12.85 4.61
N SER A 839 33.84 -13.70 5.03
CA SER A 839 34.96 -14.21 4.22
C SER A 839 34.90 -15.73 4.06
N GLU A 840 35.51 -16.28 3.00
CA GLU A 840 35.71 -17.73 2.88
C GLU A 840 36.54 -18.26 4.05
N GLY A 841 36.11 -19.38 4.65
CA GLY A 841 36.68 -19.97 5.85
C GLY A 841 36.16 -19.38 7.16
N GLN A 842 35.34 -18.32 7.13
CA GLN A 842 34.70 -17.77 8.32
C GLN A 842 33.60 -18.70 8.83
N HIS A 843 33.60 -18.91 10.14
CA HIS A 843 32.50 -19.56 10.84
C HIS A 843 31.37 -18.56 11.08
N ILE A 844 30.13 -18.97 10.84
CA ILE A 844 28.92 -18.17 10.96
C ILE A 844 27.93 -18.90 11.86
N GLU A 845 27.18 -18.14 12.65
CA GLU A 845 26.05 -18.63 13.44
C GLU A 845 24.73 -18.41 12.69
N GLU A 846 23.68 -19.15 13.06
CA GLU A 846 22.34 -18.92 12.50
C GLU A 846 21.88 -17.48 12.76
N GLY A 847 21.39 -16.81 11.72
CA GLY A 847 20.94 -15.42 11.77
C GLY A 847 22.01 -14.37 11.44
N ASP A 848 23.29 -14.74 11.37
CA ASP A 848 24.38 -13.84 10.96
C ASP A 848 24.12 -13.26 9.56
N VAL A 849 24.41 -11.98 9.37
CA VAL A 849 24.24 -11.32 8.07
C VAL A 849 25.44 -11.64 7.17
N LEU A 850 25.17 -12.24 6.01
CA LEU A 850 26.18 -12.67 5.05
C LEU A 850 26.36 -11.68 3.89
N GLY A 851 25.36 -10.85 3.65
CA GLY A 851 25.37 -9.85 2.59
C GLY A 851 24.01 -9.16 2.46
N LEU A 852 23.92 -8.23 1.51
CA LEU A 852 22.67 -7.53 1.20
C LEU A 852 22.21 -7.86 -0.21
N LEU A 853 20.91 -8.07 -0.38
CA LEU A 853 20.26 -8.16 -1.68
C LEU A 853 19.35 -6.95 -1.85
N GLU A 854 19.76 -6.00 -2.69
CA GLU A 854 18.93 -4.88 -3.11
C GLU A 854 17.93 -5.35 -4.15
N VAL A 855 16.65 -5.23 -3.80
CA VAL A 855 15.51 -5.56 -4.65
C VAL A 855 14.58 -4.38 -4.57
N MET A 856 14.34 -3.72 -5.69
CA MET A 856 13.37 -2.64 -5.80
C MET A 856 13.60 -1.49 -4.81
N LYS A 857 14.88 -1.05 -4.70
CA LYS A 857 15.38 -0.03 -3.74
C LYS A 857 15.32 -0.44 -2.26
N MET A 858 14.99 -1.69 -1.95
CA MET A 858 15.03 -2.22 -0.60
C MET A 858 16.23 -3.15 -0.43
N PHE A 859 17.08 -2.87 0.56
CA PHE A 859 18.16 -3.77 0.95
C PHE A 859 17.61 -4.83 1.90
N ASN A 860 17.72 -6.10 1.48
CA ASN A 860 17.30 -7.24 2.27
C ASN A 860 18.56 -7.96 2.78
N GLN A 861 18.65 -8.19 4.08
CA GLN A 861 19.75 -8.96 4.65
C GLN A 861 19.62 -10.44 4.25
N ILE A 862 20.68 -10.99 3.68
CA ILE A 862 20.83 -12.44 3.52
C ILE A 862 21.43 -12.93 4.83
N ARG A 863 20.67 -13.77 5.53
CA ARG A 863 21.08 -14.34 6.81
C ARG A 863 21.54 -15.78 6.64
N ALA A 864 22.46 -16.21 7.49
CA ALA A 864 22.80 -17.60 7.67
C ALA A 864 21.56 -18.38 8.14
N GLU A 865 21.20 -19.43 7.40
CA GLU A 865 20.07 -20.30 7.73
C GLU A 865 20.43 -21.36 8.78
N PHE A 866 21.72 -21.59 9.00
CA PHE A 866 22.24 -22.61 9.91
C PHE A 866 23.70 -22.26 10.28
N PRO A 867 24.18 -22.70 11.45
CA PRO A 867 25.58 -22.54 11.81
C PRO A 867 26.48 -23.40 10.94
N GLY A 868 27.65 -22.88 10.58
CA GLY A 868 28.59 -23.58 9.73
C GLY A 868 29.76 -22.73 9.29
N THR A 869 30.58 -23.26 8.39
CA THR A 869 31.74 -22.54 7.85
C THR A 869 31.52 -22.19 6.38
N ILE A 870 31.69 -20.92 6.00
CA ILE A 870 31.62 -20.48 4.59
C ILE A 870 32.72 -21.21 3.82
N ARG A 871 32.36 -22.21 3.03
CA ARG A 871 33.29 -22.93 2.15
C ARG A 871 33.67 -22.07 0.95
N LYS A 872 32.70 -21.36 0.37
CA LYS A 872 32.89 -20.58 -0.85
C LYS A 872 31.88 -19.44 -0.95
N ILE A 873 32.32 -18.27 -1.41
CA ILE A 873 31.45 -17.20 -1.86
C ILE A 873 31.31 -17.35 -3.38
N CYS A 874 30.10 -17.60 -3.87
CA CYS A 874 29.84 -17.99 -5.26
C CYS A 874 29.78 -16.80 -6.24
N VAL A 875 29.76 -15.57 -5.72
CA VAL A 875 29.64 -14.34 -6.50
C VAL A 875 30.66 -13.29 -6.04
N GLU A 876 31.43 -12.72 -6.96
CA GLU A 876 32.32 -11.59 -6.68
C GLU A 876 31.53 -10.28 -6.76
N ALA A 877 31.00 -9.83 -5.63
CA ALA A 877 30.05 -8.73 -5.59
C ALA A 877 30.70 -7.34 -5.50
N GLY A 878 31.81 -7.19 -4.77
CA GLY A 878 32.39 -5.88 -4.49
C GLY A 878 31.33 -4.88 -3.99
N SER A 879 31.08 -3.82 -4.77
CA SER A 879 30.05 -2.80 -4.52
C SER A 879 28.71 -3.05 -5.23
N GLY A 880 28.43 -4.27 -5.72
CA GLY A 880 27.13 -4.67 -6.30
C GLY A 880 27.24 -5.57 -7.54
N ILE A 881 26.60 -6.75 -7.54
CA ILE A 881 26.47 -7.66 -8.69
C ILE A 881 25.02 -8.13 -8.88
N ILE A 882 24.53 -8.21 -10.12
CA ILE A 882 23.17 -8.71 -10.40
C ILE A 882 23.14 -10.23 -10.25
N VAL A 883 22.16 -10.73 -9.48
CA VAL A 883 21.92 -12.16 -9.26
C VAL A 883 20.47 -12.53 -9.62
N SER A 884 20.27 -13.79 -10.01
CA SER A 884 18.95 -14.35 -10.34
C SER A 884 18.40 -15.23 -9.22
N ARG A 885 17.08 -15.37 -9.10
CA ARG A 885 16.45 -16.31 -8.16
C ARG A 885 17.03 -17.71 -8.31
N GLY A 886 17.40 -18.33 -7.19
CA GLY A 886 18.01 -19.65 -7.13
C GLY A 886 19.50 -19.70 -7.48
N GLN A 887 20.13 -18.58 -7.80
CA GLN A 887 21.59 -18.52 -7.97
C GLN A 887 22.29 -18.71 -6.62
N SER A 888 23.25 -19.63 -6.56
CA SER A 888 24.04 -19.85 -5.35
C SER A 888 24.87 -18.61 -5.01
N LEU A 889 24.74 -18.12 -3.78
CA LEU A 889 25.50 -16.99 -3.24
C LEU A 889 26.64 -17.47 -2.34
N PHE A 890 26.37 -18.48 -1.51
CA PHE A 890 27.35 -19.07 -0.60
C PHE A 890 27.26 -20.58 -0.64
N LEU A 891 28.41 -21.25 -0.50
CA LEU A 891 28.49 -22.66 -0.08
C LEU A 891 28.93 -22.68 1.37
N ILE A 892 28.21 -23.37 2.24
CA ILE A 892 28.48 -23.48 3.68
C ILE A 892 28.59 -24.95 4.05
N ASP A 893 29.64 -25.31 4.78
CA ASP A 893 29.71 -26.60 5.46
C ASP A 893 28.98 -26.51 6.80
N PRO A 894 27.75 -27.05 6.91
CA PRO A 894 26.94 -26.92 8.12
C PRO A 894 27.55 -27.77 9.24
N ASP A 895 27.47 -27.25 10.47
CA ASP A 895 27.92 -27.97 11.67
C ASP A 895 27.07 -29.22 11.94
N VAL A 896 25.79 -29.17 11.55
CA VAL A 896 24.83 -30.26 11.64
C VAL A 896 24.22 -30.48 10.26
N PRO A 897 24.33 -31.68 9.65
CA PRO A 897 23.73 -31.94 8.34
C PRO A 897 22.21 -31.76 8.39
N PRO A 898 21.59 -31.19 7.34
CA PRO A 898 20.17 -30.87 7.32
C PRO A 898 19.32 -32.13 7.55
N VAL A 899 18.42 -32.08 8.52
CA VAL A 899 17.44 -33.14 8.77
C VAL A 899 16.33 -33.01 7.73
N THR A 900 16.39 -33.81 6.67
CA THR A 900 15.29 -33.92 5.71
C THR A 900 14.16 -34.75 6.32
N VAL A 901 13.06 -34.09 6.68
CA VAL A 901 11.80 -34.76 7.02
C VAL A 901 11.33 -35.51 5.77
N THR A 902 11.05 -36.81 5.91
CA THR A 902 10.64 -37.63 4.76
C THR A 902 9.22 -37.27 4.31
N GLU A 903 8.90 -37.46 3.03
CA GLU A 903 7.53 -37.28 2.51
C GLU A 903 6.50 -38.13 3.27
N GLU A 904 6.90 -39.32 3.74
CA GLU A 904 6.06 -40.20 4.56
C GLU A 904 5.72 -39.59 5.93
N GLU A 905 6.68 -38.93 6.58
CA GLU A 905 6.46 -38.25 7.87
C GLU A 905 5.57 -37.03 7.71
N ILE A 906 5.76 -36.26 6.62
CA ILE A 906 4.88 -35.12 6.29
C ILE A 906 3.45 -35.63 6.06
N PHE A 907 3.29 -36.66 5.23
CA PHE A 907 1.98 -37.24 4.94
C PHE A 907 1.30 -37.78 6.21
N LYS A 908 2.05 -38.45 7.09
CA LYS A 908 1.51 -38.97 8.36
C LYS A 908 1.00 -37.83 9.26
N LYS A 909 1.79 -36.76 9.42
CA LYS A 909 1.35 -35.56 10.17
C LYS A 909 0.10 -34.94 9.54
N GLN A 910 0.08 -34.82 8.21
CA GLN A 910 -1.09 -34.31 7.49
C GLN A 910 -2.32 -35.18 7.71
N GLN A 911 -2.16 -36.51 7.71
CA GLN A 911 -3.24 -37.45 7.96
C GLN A 911 -3.82 -37.31 9.37
N GLU A 912 -2.95 -37.21 10.39
CA GLU A 912 -3.34 -37.01 11.79
C GLU A 912 -4.13 -35.71 11.97
N GLN A 913 -3.60 -34.59 11.47
CA GLN A 913 -4.25 -33.28 11.55
C GLN A 913 -5.56 -33.22 10.77
N THR A 914 -5.59 -33.79 9.55
CA THR A 914 -6.82 -33.89 8.76
C THR A 914 -7.88 -34.68 9.50
N THR A 915 -7.51 -35.81 10.12
CA THR A 915 -8.44 -36.63 10.90
C THR A 915 -9.00 -35.84 12.08
N ALA A 916 -8.15 -35.10 12.79
CA ALA A 916 -8.57 -34.25 13.92
C ALA A 916 -9.53 -33.13 13.48
N ILE A 917 -9.33 -32.51 12.32
CA ILE A 917 -10.28 -31.51 11.79
C ILE A 917 -11.61 -32.18 11.39
N MET A 918 -11.56 -33.32 10.70
CA MET A 918 -12.76 -34.06 10.29
C MET A 918 -13.63 -34.51 11.47
N GLN A 919 -13.08 -34.70 12.67
CA GLN A 919 -13.85 -34.98 13.89
C GLN A 919 -14.79 -33.83 14.29
N ASN A 920 -14.51 -32.58 13.91
CA ASN A 920 -15.43 -31.45 14.14
C ASN A 920 -16.63 -31.48 13.17
N ILE A 921 -16.47 -32.12 12.01
CA ILE A 921 -17.56 -32.34 11.04
C ILE A 921 -18.36 -33.58 11.43
N TYR A 922 -17.68 -34.64 11.84
CA TYR A 922 -18.25 -35.91 12.30
C TYR A 922 -17.73 -36.25 13.70
N PRO A 923 -18.38 -35.78 14.77
CA PRO A 923 -18.03 -36.16 16.12
C PRO A 923 -18.03 -37.68 16.26
N ALA A 924 -17.05 -38.25 16.95
CA ALA A 924 -17.08 -39.66 17.29
C ALA A 924 -18.29 -39.90 18.21
N ASN A 925 -19.24 -40.72 17.75
CA ASN A 925 -20.35 -41.20 18.57
C ASN A 925 -19.89 -42.19 19.63
#